data_AF-A0A5C2S7H9-F1
#
_entry.id   AF-A0A5C2S7H9-F1
#
_cell.length_a   1.000
_cell.length_b   1.000
_cell.length_c   1.000
_cell.angle_alpha   90.00
_cell.angle_beta   90.00
_cell.angle_gamma   90.00
#
_symmetry.space_group_name_H-M   'P 1'
#
loop_
_entity.id
_entity.type
_entity.pdbx_description
1 polymer ?
#
loop_
_entity_poly.entity_id
_entity_poly.type
_entity_poly.pdbx_seq_one_letter_code
_entity_poly.pdbx_strand_id
1 'polypeptide(L)'
;MFIKSSLITLALVFSTCNGKDKYNATTSTTSVHKSGKFSISYADGSSVSGPVYTDTVTVAGVTAKNQYFSPVTTLSSSFAGDARDGILGMAYPALSQFNQNPFFNSAKAQGAVKSGVFAFKLAKSGSELYLGGTNSKLYTGSIEYHAVVGSGFWQIGSGKVQVGAKTVVSNIRTIIDSGTTLIYGPPSQVATLYASIPGSKASGNGFYTFPCTSVPNNVAFSWGGKSWTISAANMNLGRESATRCVGAIVGQDLGLGTNVWLVGDSFMKNVYSVFSFDQNAVGFASLKLSPWNWNDRTVFINSRPWKPMFPMTWLSARGFTPYPLVAELWVSPETTASASLPYALRLPDRSDEQSLDNSLMQLKVAPAQDAVGRDVMLKIISKDSVEYRICQDLLRCDITSPGNFQGVLPPLAILDTPHQFSFIVTPRWGHAGKLRLFETVGDVIHYVRCLLKDLDHQNILVNCYSLYQSVYDLQAEMREHRRSPEIAYCLFDFDRALQFPLDTPLRSCRTPASGAMVALSPYHPLDVSFGESEYNPFAFDVACLGNMFKLHFSHATTEFPMLAPLFDKMTTHFISERFSAPEALEFLEYAVKTSTKATYWSTLSPSFHVSWGAYKMPPLSWTYYVLDHIVDYRVGWKLLTFLQRVVGIEHSYTNLHFIEFDHLKVAILRPSQDEPRSTRQSGQRVQAAGMQWVWHCSQAPPVREVAPRRVYRTTYNMSSSDVAEIIAEYESSFVSLCCSYATFVYICYDWLLTLDEEINLFWNRRVSAASILYFAIRYLVIIFWIMGYPTNNLRGVSCEAYMYTIMVTQLLIYVFPAAFSALRVYALTAKNKILAAIVFLFALGPVYANSAHFAWEKPMYLPEWGCVIDDNADHRMGVM
;
A
#
# COMPACT_ATOMS: atom_id res chain seq x y z
N MET A 1 5.80 -15.72 27.66
CA MET A 1 7.11 -15.90 28.34
C MET A 1 7.03 -15.08 29.61
N PHE A 2 7.21 -15.71 30.77
CA PHE A 2 6.60 -15.27 32.03
C PHE A 2 7.66 -14.92 33.08
N ILE A 3 7.58 -13.76 33.73
CA ILE A 3 8.46 -13.41 34.86
C ILE A 3 7.94 -14.04 36.18
N LYS A 4 7.57 -15.32 36.12
CA LYS A 4 7.23 -16.11 37.31
C LYS A 4 8.48 -16.58 38.04
N SER A 5 8.29 -16.92 39.31
CA SER A 5 9.28 -17.59 40.16
C SER A 5 9.51 -19.03 39.69
N SER A 6 10.61 -19.26 38.97
CA SER A 6 10.94 -20.55 38.32
C SER A 6 10.04 -20.84 37.09
N LEU A 7 10.37 -21.67 36.08
CA LEU A 7 11.25 -22.85 36.00
C LEU A 7 12.02 -22.91 34.64
N ILE A 8 12.42 -24.09 34.15
CA ILE A 8 11.87 -24.60 32.88
C ILE A 8 11.04 -25.83 33.23
N THR A 9 9.84 -25.92 32.66
CA THR A 9 8.95 -27.07 32.84
C THR A 9 8.82 -27.79 31.52
N LEU A 10 9.02 -29.11 31.51
CA LEU A 10 8.78 -29.95 30.33
C LEU A 10 8.02 -31.19 30.79
N ALA A 11 6.94 -31.55 30.13
CA ALA A 11 6.04 -32.57 30.66
C ALA A 11 6.57 -34.00 30.47
N LEU A 12 6.39 -34.87 31.46
CA LEU A 12 6.55 -36.31 31.33
C LEU A 12 5.33 -37.05 31.90
N VAL A 13 4.53 -37.61 30.97
CA VAL A 13 3.59 -38.73 31.18
C VAL A 13 2.43 -38.47 32.17
N PHE A 14 1.31 -37.96 31.67
CA PHE A 14 -0.08 -38.39 32.00
C PHE A 14 -1.07 -37.72 31.03
N SER A 15 -2.37 -38.02 31.10
CA SER A 15 -3.39 -37.59 30.12
C SER A 15 -3.53 -36.06 29.95
N THR A 16 -3.22 -35.27 30.97
CA THR A 16 -3.17 -33.79 30.91
C THR A 16 -1.95 -33.24 30.16
N CYS A 17 -1.02 -34.10 29.75
CA CYS A 17 0.19 -33.79 28.98
C CYS A 17 0.11 -34.29 27.52
N ASN A 18 -1.09 -34.58 27.03
CA ASN A 18 -1.33 -34.89 25.62
C ASN A 18 -1.20 -33.62 24.77
N GLY A 19 -0.49 -33.70 23.64
CA GLY A 19 -0.24 -32.55 22.76
C GLY A 19 0.85 -31.57 23.21
N LYS A 20 1.61 -31.88 24.27
CA LYS A 20 2.77 -31.10 24.72
C LYS A 20 4.09 -31.81 24.39
N ASP A 21 5.13 -31.02 24.15
CA ASP A 21 6.51 -31.49 24.02
C ASP A 21 7.06 -31.98 25.36
N LYS A 22 7.89 -33.03 25.30
CA LYS A 22 8.30 -33.83 26.45
C LYS A 22 9.82 -33.93 26.52
N TYR A 23 10.38 -33.60 27.67
CA TYR A 23 11.79 -33.78 27.93
C TYR A 23 12.09 -35.27 28.10
N ASN A 24 13.06 -35.79 27.34
CA ASN A 24 13.60 -37.12 27.57
C ASN A 24 15.04 -37.04 28.10
N ALA A 25 15.23 -37.46 29.34
CA ALA A 25 16.53 -37.47 30.01
C ALA A 25 17.54 -38.44 29.37
N THR A 26 17.09 -39.48 28.65
CA THR A 26 17.98 -40.50 28.07
C THR A 26 18.58 -40.10 26.73
N THR A 27 18.02 -39.10 26.05
CA THR A 27 18.51 -38.59 24.76
C THR A 27 19.47 -37.41 24.89
N SER A 28 19.69 -36.88 26.10
CA SER A 28 20.63 -35.79 26.36
C SER A 28 21.88 -36.29 27.06
N THR A 29 23.05 -36.03 26.47
CA THR A 29 24.36 -36.39 27.03
C THR A 29 24.82 -35.45 28.14
N THR A 30 24.15 -34.31 28.35
CA THR A 30 24.44 -33.37 29.46
C THR A 30 23.39 -33.41 30.58
N SER A 31 22.37 -34.26 30.44
CA SER A 31 21.34 -34.52 31.46
C SER A 31 21.93 -35.23 32.69
N VAL A 32 21.71 -34.65 33.88
CA VAL A 32 22.09 -35.24 35.16
C VAL A 32 20.94 -35.13 36.15
N HIS A 33 20.42 -36.28 36.59
CA HIS A 33 19.43 -36.36 37.67
C HIS A 33 20.00 -35.84 39.00
N LYS A 34 19.18 -35.16 39.80
CA LYS A 34 19.55 -34.62 41.12
C LYS A 34 18.63 -35.15 42.21
N SER A 35 19.14 -35.20 43.44
CA SER A 35 18.34 -35.53 44.61
C SER A 35 17.28 -34.46 44.90
N GLY A 36 16.14 -34.91 45.43
CA GLY A 36 15.01 -34.05 45.79
C GLY A 36 13.86 -34.10 44.79
N LYS A 37 12.77 -33.41 45.13
CA LYS A 37 11.57 -33.28 44.31
C LYS A 37 11.22 -31.80 44.20
N PHE A 38 10.95 -31.34 42.98
CA PHE A 38 10.38 -30.03 42.75
C PHE A 38 8.85 -30.08 42.91
N SER A 39 8.30 -29.06 43.55
CA SER A 39 6.86 -28.82 43.65
C SER A 39 6.60 -27.32 43.76
N ILE A 40 5.54 -26.82 43.14
CA ILE A 40 5.05 -25.45 43.34
C ILE A 40 3.52 -25.41 43.26
N SER A 41 2.93 -24.52 44.03
CA SER A 41 1.53 -24.13 43.92
C SER A 41 1.46 -22.66 43.52
N TYR A 42 0.61 -22.34 42.54
CA TYR A 42 0.39 -20.99 42.04
C TYR A 42 -0.80 -20.33 42.76
N ALA A 43 -0.87 -19.00 42.69
CA ALA A 43 -1.92 -18.21 43.35
C ALA A 43 -3.34 -18.45 42.81
N ASP A 44 -3.48 -19.06 41.63
CA ASP A 44 -4.74 -19.51 41.04
C ASP A 44 -5.21 -20.89 41.55
N GLY A 45 -4.47 -21.49 42.51
CA GLY A 45 -4.76 -22.81 43.08
C GLY A 45 -4.22 -23.98 42.25
N SER A 46 -3.65 -23.73 41.07
CA SER A 46 -3.01 -24.78 40.27
C SER A 46 -1.64 -25.18 40.84
N SER A 47 -1.18 -26.39 40.54
CA SER A 47 0.10 -26.92 41.03
C SER A 47 0.81 -27.79 40.00
N VAL A 48 2.14 -27.90 40.15
CA VAL A 48 2.98 -28.82 39.39
C VAL A 48 4.04 -29.45 40.27
N SER A 49 4.43 -30.69 39.98
CA SER A 49 5.54 -31.36 40.66
C SER A 49 6.29 -32.35 39.75
N GLY A 50 7.55 -32.62 40.04
CA GLY A 50 8.40 -33.53 39.27
C GLY A 50 9.78 -33.77 39.91
N PRO A 51 10.58 -34.72 39.38
CA PRO A 51 11.99 -34.88 39.75
C PRO A 51 12.83 -33.65 39.38
N VAL A 52 14.02 -33.54 39.97
CA VAL A 52 14.96 -32.45 39.69
C VAL A 52 16.07 -32.92 38.76
N TYR A 53 16.36 -32.14 37.72
CA TYR A 53 17.45 -32.39 36.77
C TYR A 53 18.31 -31.14 36.59
N THR A 54 19.56 -31.33 36.17
CA THR A 54 20.34 -30.29 35.50
C THR A 54 20.66 -30.72 34.08
N ASP A 55 20.60 -29.80 33.14
CA ASP A 55 21.05 -30.01 31.76
C ASP A 55 21.57 -28.68 31.15
N THR A 56 22.02 -28.71 29.91
CA THR A 56 22.36 -27.53 29.12
C THR A 56 21.10 -26.91 28.54
N VAL A 57 20.77 -25.70 28.96
CA VAL A 57 19.60 -24.96 28.50
C VAL A 57 20.03 -23.83 27.56
N THR A 58 19.45 -23.76 26.36
CA THR A 58 19.69 -22.65 25.41
C THR A 58 18.37 -21.94 25.08
N VAL A 59 18.35 -20.62 25.22
CA VAL A 59 17.20 -19.76 24.89
C VAL A 59 17.69 -18.57 24.08
N ALA A 60 17.15 -18.37 22.87
CA ALA A 60 17.53 -17.27 21.96
C ALA A 60 19.06 -17.12 21.75
N GLY A 61 19.77 -18.24 21.67
CA GLY A 61 21.24 -18.28 21.51
C GLY A 61 22.06 -18.07 22.80
N VAL A 62 21.41 -17.80 23.94
CA VAL A 62 22.06 -17.75 25.26
C VAL A 62 22.02 -19.14 25.90
N THR A 63 23.19 -19.70 26.22
CA THR A 63 23.32 -21.03 26.82
C THR A 63 23.71 -20.94 28.30
N ALA A 64 22.96 -21.61 29.17
CA ALA A 64 23.32 -21.88 30.55
C ALA A 64 23.57 -23.38 30.75
N LYS A 65 24.79 -23.76 31.13
CA LYS A 65 25.17 -25.14 31.46
C LYS A 65 24.75 -25.50 32.87
N ASN A 66 24.46 -26.78 33.12
CA ASN A 66 24.04 -27.30 34.42
C ASN A 66 22.84 -26.55 35.03
N GLN A 67 21.94 -26.02 34.20
CA GLN A 67 20.79 -25.27 34.68
C GLN A 67 19.82 -26.22 35.39
N TYR A 68 19.45 -25.90 36.63
CA TYR A 68 18.43 -26.64 37.38
C TYR A 68 17.04 -26.40 36.79
N PHE A 69 16.30 -27.46 36.57
CA PHE A 69 14.90 -27.44 36.14
C PHE A 69 14.18 -28.74 36.58
N SER A 70 12.89 -28.85 36.25
CA SER A 70 12.11 -30.06 36.54
C SER A 70 11.30 -30.49 35.32
N PRO A 71 11.54 -31.69 34.77
CA PRO A 71 10.56 -32.31 33.91
C PRO A 71 9.38 -32.76 34.79
N VAL A 72 8.22 -32.14 34.60
CA VAL A 72 7.06 -32.29 35.49
C VAL A 72 6.28 -33.55 35.16
N THR A 73 6.01 -34.35 36.20
CA THR A 73 5.27 -35.61 36.14
C THR A 73 3.89 -35.52 36.79
N THR A 74 3.52 -34.36 37.33
CA THR A 74 2.19 -34.10 37.90
C THR A 74 1.78 -32.67 37.59
N LEU A 75 0.66 -32.51 36.89
CA LEU A 75 0.17 -31.24 36.33
C LEU A 75 -1.34 -31.11 36.61
N SER A 76 -1.76 -30.03 37.27
CA SER A 76 -3.19 -29.76 37.49
C SER A 76 -4.00 -29.69 36.19
N SER A 77 -5.27 -30.09 36.25
CA SER A 77 -6.20 -30.08 35.10
C SER A 77 -6.40 -28.70 34.46
N SER A 78 -6.17 -27.62 35.21
CA SER A 78 -6.16 -26.22 34.72
C SER A 78 -5.20 -25.97 33.54
N PHE A 79 -4.17 -26.81 33.37
CA PHE A 79 -3.19 -26.70 32.28
C PHE A 79 -3.51 -27.58 31.06
N ALA A 80 -4.58 -28.38 31.08
CA ALA A 80 -4.91 -29.34 30.02
C ALA A 80 -5.20 -28.69 28.65
N GLY A 81 -5.69 -27.44 28.65
CA GLY A 81 -5.90 -26.63 27.45
C GLY A 81 -4.81 -25.58 27.19
N ASP A 82 -3.71 -25.59 27.94
CA ASP A 82 -2.61 -24.64 27.73
C ASP A 82 -1.74 -25.10 26.54
N ALA A 83 -1.56 -24.25 25.53
CA ALA A 83 -0.69 -24.53 24.38
C ALA A 83 0.82 -24.50 24.71
N ARG A 84 1.21 -24.17 25.94
CA ARG A 84 2.61 -24.12 26.40
C ARG A 84 3.03 -25.42 27.07
N ASP A 85 4.27 -25.82 26.82
CA ASP A 85 4.90 -26.99 27.46
C ASP A 85 5.40 -26.67 28.88
N GLY A 86 5.71 -25.39 29.13
CA GLY A 86 6.14 -24.93 30.45
C GLY A 86 6.42 -23.44 30.61
N ILE A 87 7.12 -23.12 31.71
CA ILE A 87 7.36 -21.77 32.21
C ILE A 87 8.87 -21.54 32.35
N LEU A 88 9.42 -20.52 31.68
CA LEU A 88 10.78 -20.03 31.93
C LEU A 88 10.77 -18.95 33.02
N GLY A 89 11.38 -19.20 34.18
CA GLY A 89 11.41 -18.26 35.30
C GLY A 89 12.52 -17.21 35.19
N MET A 90 12.14 -15.94 35.38
CA MET A 90 13.02 -14.76 35.20
C MET A 90 13.05 -13.83 36.43
N ALA A 91 12.53 -14.28 37.58
CA ALA A 91 12.57 -13.57 38.86
C ALA A 91 13.91 -13.79 39.62
N TYR A 92 14.04 -13.29 40.85
CA TYR A 92 15.27 -13.42 41.64
C TYR A 92 15.46 -14.85 42.20
N PRO A 93 16.72 -15.29 42.46
CA PRO A 93 17.00 -16.58 43.06
C PRO A 93 16.28 -16.86 44.40
N ALA A 94 15.94 -15.81 45.17
CA ALA A 94 15.23 -15.94 46.44
C ALA A 94 13.80 -16.54 46.32
N LEU A 95 13.22 -16.61 45.13
CA LEU A 95 11.93 -17.27 44.89
C LEU A 95 12.07 -18.68 44.26
N SER A 96 13.31 -19.15 44.06
CA SER A 96 13.59 -20.43 43.40
C SER A 96 13.27 -21.62 44.30
N GLN A 97 12.29 -22.45 43.90
CA GLN A 97 11.95 -23.68 44.63
C GLN A 97 13.05 -24.76 44.56
N PHE A 98 14.09 -24.55 43.75
CA PHE A 98 15.28 -25.39 43.73
C PHE A 98 16.36 -24.93 44.73
N ASN A 99 16.23 -23.74 45.33
CA ASN A 99 17.33 -23.02 46.00
C ASN A 99 18.57 -22.85 45.10
N GLN A 100 18.34 -22.66 43.80
CA GLN A 100 19.37 -22.53 42.75
C GLN A 100 19.06 -21.36 41.82
N ASN A 101 20.08 -20.86 41.10
CA ASN A 101 19.94 -19.76 40.17
C ASN A 101 18.90 -20.05 39.05
N PRO A 102 17.95 -19.12 38.79
CA PRO A 102 17.15 -19.12 37.58
C PRO A 102 18.01 -18.99 36.32
N PHE A 103 17.47 -19.38 35.16
CA PHE A 103 18.19 -19.45 33.88
C PHE A 103 19.05 -18.21 33.58
N PHE A 104 18.47 -17.01 33.68
CA PHE A 104 19.19 -15.79 33.33
C PHE A 104 20.29 -15.43 34.35
N ASN A 105 20.11 -15.77 35.63
CA ASN A 105 21.14 -15.60 36.66
C ASN A 105 22.31 -16.57 36.44
N SER A 106 22.03 -17.82 36.05
CA SER A 106 23.05 -18.79 35.64
C SER A 106 23.80 -18.32 34.39
N ALA A 107 23.08 -17.87 33.36
CA ALA A 107 23.69 -17.35 32.13
C ALA A 107 24.59 -16.12 32.41
N LYS A 108 24.15 -15.19 33.26
CA LYS A 108 24.97 -14.06 33.73
C LYS A 108 26.22 -14.53 34.47
N ALA A 109 26.07 -15.43 35.45
CA ALA A 109 27.19 -15.94 36.24
C ALA A 109 28.21 -16.73 35.41
N GLN A 110 27.78 -17.34 34.30
CA GLN A 110 28.62 -18.08 33.35
C GLN A 110 29.21 -17.21 32.23
N GLY A 111 28.94 -15.89 32.22
CA GLY A 111 29.42 -14.98 31.17
C GLY A 111 28.74 -15.17 29.80
N ALA A 112 27.62 -15.89 29.73
CA ALA A 112 26.90 -16.19 28.49
C ALA A 112 26.06 -15.01 27.96
N VAL A 113 26.01 -13.89 28.70
CA VAL A 113 25.34 -12.64 28.31
C VAL A 113 26.24 -11.43 28.56
N LYS A 114 26.15 -10.42 27.69
CA LYS A 114 26.99 -9.20 27.76
C LYS A 114 26.68 -8.28 28.94
N SER A 115 25.46 -8.36 29.47
CA SER A 115 25.01 -7.61 30.66
C SER A 115 23.94 -8.42 31.39
N GLY A 116 23.72 -8.14 32.67
CA GLY A 116 22.62 -8.68 33.47
C GLY A 116 21.29 -7.99 33.21
N VAL A 117 21.01 -7.64 31.94
CA VAL A 117 19.79 -6.96 31.51
C VAL A 117 19.00 -7.85 30.54
N PHE A 118 17.70 -7.92 30.74
CA PHE A 118 16.76 -8.45 29.74
C PHE A 118 15.60 -7.48 29.55
N ALA A 119 14.90 -7.58 28.42
CA ALA A 119 13.80 -6.68 28.11
C ALA A 119 12.70 -7.32 27.29
N PHE A 120 11.47 -6.83 27.45
CA PHE A 120 10.27 -7.29 26.79
C PHE A 120 9.62 -6.20 25.93
N LYS A 121 9.28 -6.56 24.69
CA LYS A 121 8.23 -5.91 23.89
C LYS A 121 7.08 -6.89 23.76
N LEU A 122 5.91 -6.57 24.31
CA LEU A 122 4.72 -7.43 24.24
C LEU A 122 3.70 -6.85 23.24
N ALA A 123 3.15 -7.70 22.38
CA ALA A 123 2.19 -7.35 21.34
C ALA A 123 1.42 -8.60 20.85
N LYS A 124 0.32 -8.40 20.11
CA LYS A 124 -0.43 -9.51 19.47
C LYS A 124 0.44 -10.31 18.47
N SER A 125 1.39 -9.64 17.80
CA SER A 125 2.38 -10.24 16.91
C SER A 125 3.75 -9.56 17.07
N GLY A 126 4.83 -10.29 16.75
CA GLY A 126 6.20 -9.79 16.87
C GLY A 126 6.58 -9.36 18.30
N SER A 127 6.14 -10.11 19.32
CA SER A 127 6.66 -9.94 20.68
C SER A 127 8.12 -10.38 20.75
N GLU A 128 8.91 -9.75 21.62
CA GLU A 128 10.35 -10.02 21.79
C GLU A 128 10.70 -10.14 23.28
N LEU A 129 11.51 -11.16 23.61
CA LEU A 129 12.40 -11.13 24.77
C LEU A 129 13.82 -10.91 24.25
N TYR A 130 14.47 -9.84 24.70
CA TYR A 130 15.87 -9.58 24.46
C TYR A 130 16.69 -10.00 25.69
N LEU A 131 17.74 -10.80 25.50
CA LEU A 131 18.62 -11.27 26.57
C LEU A 131 20.02 -10.64 26.46
N GLY A 132 20.56 -10.17 27.58
CA GLY A 132 21.90 -9.62 27.67
C GLY A 132 22.04 -8.15 27.28
N GLY A 133 20.93 -7.40 27.24
CA GLY A 133 20.88 -5.98 26.89
C GLY A 133 19.46 -5.50 26.60
N THR A 134 19.33 -4.53 25.70
CA THR A 134 18.05 -3.97 25.23
C THR A 134 18.06 -3.77 23.71
N ASN A 135 16.91 -3.90 23.06
CA ASN A 135 16.76 -3.64 21.63
C ASN A 135 16.36 -2.18 21.36
N SER A 136 17.34 -1.31 21.11
CA SER A 136 17.13 0.12 20.80
C SER A 136 16.34 0.39 19.51
N LYS A 137 16.04 -0.65 18.71
CA LYS A 137 15.11 -0.54 17.58
C LYS A 137 13.64 -0.56 18.01
N LEU A 138 13.31 -0.98 19.24
CA LEU A 138 11.93 -1.16 19.74
C LEU A 138 11.47 -0.11 20.75
N TYR A 139 12.32 0.84 21.15
CA TYR A 139 11.94 1.95 22.03
C TYR A 139 12.50 3.31 21.55
N THR A 140 11.96 4.39 22.11
CA THR A 140 12.40 5.77 21.90
C THR A 140 12.57 6.51 23.23
N GLY A 141 13.47 7.50 23.21
CA GLY A 141 13.89 8.21 24.43
C GLY A 141 14.81 7.37 25.32
N SER A 142 15.07 7.87 26.52
CA SER A 142 15.77 7.16 27.58
C SER A 142 14.85 6.15 28.27
N ILE A 143 15.44 5.12 28.87
CA ILE A 143 14.74 4.19 29.78
C ILE A 143 14.67 4.86 31.17
N GLU A 144 13.46 5.03 31.68
CA GLU A 144 13.19 5.51 33.05
C GLU A 144 13.30 4.33 34.00
N TYR A 145 14.38 4.25 34.78
CA TYR A 145 14.64 3.16 35.73
C TYR A 145 14.14 3.48 37.15
N HIS A 146 13.55 2.47 37.79
CA HIS A 146 13.09 2.48 39.18
C HIS A 146 13.73 1.32 39.95
N ALA A 147 14.34 1.63 41.10
CA ALA A 147 14.99 0.64 41.94
C ALA A 147 13.99 -0.40 42.48
N VAL A 148 14.41 -1.66 42.51
CA VAL A 148 13.63 -2.77 43.08
C VAL A 148 13.62 -2.67 44.60
N VAL A 149 12.42 -2.75 45.19
CA VAL A 149 12.15 -2.68 46.62
C VAL A 149 11.76 -4.06 47.16
N GLY A 150 12.77 -4.86 47.48
CA GLY A 150 12.63 -6.25 47.95
C GLY A 150 13.73 -7.15 47.40
N SER A 151 13.68 -8.43 47.73
CA SER A 151 14.70 -9.43 47.37
C SER A 151 14.23 -10.54 46.42
N GLY A 152 12.92 -10.64 46.15
CA GLY A 152 12.31 -11.75 45.40
C GLY A 152 11.68 -11.37 44.06
N PHE A 153 10.80 -10.37 44.06
CA PHE A 153 10.05 -9.94 42.88
C PHE A 153 10.69 -8.73 42.21
N TRP A 154 10.35 -8.50 40.94
CA TRP A 154 10.57 -7.22 40.23
C TRP A 154 9.56 -6.18 40.71
N GLN A 155 9.66 -5.86 42.00
CA GLN A 155 8.76 -4.97 42.72
C GLN A 155 9.39 -3.57 42.81
N ILE A 156 8.68 -2.54 42.35
CA ILE A 156 9.13 -1.15 42.44
C ILE A 156 8.19 -0.31 43.32
N GLY A 157 8.75 0.71 43.97
CA GLY A 157 8.04 1.55 44.95
C GLY A 157 7.53 2.88 44.41
N SER A 158 6.87 3.66 45.27
CA SER A 158 6.43 5.04 44.99
C SER A 158 5.49 5.20 43.79
N GLY A 159 4.78 4.14 43.43
CA GLY A 159 3.83 4.14 42.33
C GLY A 159 2.58 4.97 42.63
N LYS A 160 1.97 5.47 41.55
CA LYS A 160 0.70 6.21 41.53
C LYS A 160 -0.17 5.68 40.39
N VAL A 161 -1.48 5.64 40.61
CA VAL A 161 -2.49 5.38 39.57
C VAL A 161 -3.21 6.69 39.29
N GLN A 162 -3.36 7.03 38.02
CA GLN A 162 -3.93 8.28 37.54
C GLN A 162 -5.10 8.02 36.58
N VAL A 163 -6.07 8.94 36.58
CA VAL A 163 -7.14 9.04 35.56
C VAL A 163 -7.10 10.46 35.01
N GLY A 164 -6.68 10.59 33.75
CA GLY A 164 -6.29 11.89 33.18
C GLY A 164 -5.14 12.51 33.99
N ALA A 165 -5.26 13.80 34.33
CA ALA A 165 -4.28 14.50 35.17
C ALA A 165 -4.40 14.19 36.67
N LYS A 166 -5.49 13.54 37.12
CA LYS A 166 -5.76 13.32 38.55
C LYS A 166 -5.11 12.04 39.04
N THR A 167 -4.28 12.13 40.08
CA THR A 167 -3.87 10.94 40.85
C THR A 167 -5.04 10.46 41.70
N VAL A 168 -5.43 9.19 41.53
CA VAL A 168 -6.57 8.57 42.23
C VAL A 168 -6.12 7.60 43.31
N VAL A 169 -4.95 6.99 43.15
CA VAL A 169 -4.29 6.15 44.17
C VAL A 169 -2.80 6.51 44.17
N SER A 170 -2.17 6.55 45.34
CA SER A 170 -0.75 6.91 45.51
C SER A 170 -0.05 6.01 46.52
N ASN A 171 1.29 6.07 46.55
CA ASN A 171 2.13 5.31 47.48
C ASN A 171 1.94 3.78 47.37
N ILE A 172 1.68 3.29 46.16
CA ILE A 172 1.58 1.86 45.87
C ILE A 172 2.96 1.27 45.55
N ARG A 173 3.10 -0.03 45.77
CA ARG A 173 4.20 -0.84 45.25
C ARG A 173 3.65 -1.69 44.10
N THR A 174 4.41 -1.88 43.04
CA THR A 174 3.98 -2.63 41.86
C THR A 174 4.96 -3.73 41.53
N ILE A 175 4.51 -4.98 41.50
CA ILE A 175 5.24 -6.12 40.95
C ILE A 175 4.97 -6.12 39.44
N ILE A 176 6.03 -5.99 38.63
CA ILE A 176 5.93 -6.00 37.17
C ILE A 176 6.14 -7.43 36.68
N ASP A 177 5.09 -8.05 36.15
CA ASP A 177 5.06 -9.50 35.89
C ASP A 177 4.41 -9.85 34.56
N SER A 178 5.21 -10.19 33.54
CA SER A 178 4.67 -10.75 32.28
C SER A 178 4.00 -12.11 32.47
N GLY A 179 4.19 -12.76 33.63
CA GLY A 179 3.49 -13.96 34.10
C GLY A 179 1.98 -13.82 34.25
N THR A 180 1.47 -12.58 34.25
CA THR A 180 0.09 -12.24 34.55
C THR A 180 -0.56 -11.49 33.39
N THR A 181 -1.76 -11.92 32.97
CA THR A 181 -2.46 -11.31 31.82
C THR A 181 -2.99 -9.91 32.14
N LEU A 182 -3.56 -9.75 33.34
CA LEU A 182 -4.32 -8.57 33.77
C LEU A 182 -3.50 -7.70 34.73
N ILE A 183 -4.15 -6.68 35.28
CA ILE A 183 -3.63 -5.88 36.38
C ILE A 183 -4.50 -6.14 37.61
N TYR A 184 -3.89 -6.55 38.72
CA TYR A 184 -4.58 -6.79 39.98
C TYR A 184 -4.14 -5.76 41.02
N GLY A 185 -5.09 -5.21 41.76
CA GLY A 185 -4.83 -4.27 42.85
C GLY A 185 -5.78 -4.50 44.03
N PRO A 186 -5.45 -3.95 45.22
CA PRO A 186 -6.29 -4.08 46.41
C PRO A 186 -7.73 -3.60 46.12
N PRO A 187 -8.77 -4.36 46.50
CA PRO A 187 -10.16 -4.08 46.09
C PRO A 187 -10.63 -2.65 46.35
N SER A 188 -10.26 -2.06 47.49
CA SER A 188 -10.61 -0.68 47.86
C SER A 188 -9.96 0.36 46.93
N GLN A 189 -8.70 0.14 46.53
CA GLN A 189 -7.97 1.05 45.65
C GLN A 189 -8.46 0.94 44.20
N VAL A 190 -8.80 -0.27 43.75
CA VAL A 190 -9.43 -0.47 42.43
C VAL A 190 -10.84 0.12 42.39
N ALA A 191 -11.61 0.03 43.48
CA ALA A 191 -12.90 0.74 43.59
C ALA A 191 -12.73 2.26 43.49
N THR A 192 -11.72 2.85 44.15
CA THR A 192 -11.39 4.30 44.03
C THR A 192 -11.02 4.69 42.60
N LEU A 193 -10.28 3.84 41.89
CA LEU A 193 -9.95 4.02 40.48
C LEU A 193 -11.21 4.06 39.60
N TYR A 194 -12.05 3.03 39.65
CA TYR A 194 -13.26 2.96 38.81
C TYR A 194 -14.31 4.01 39.19
N ALA A 195 -14.40 4.42 40.46
CA ALA A 195 -15.22 5.57 40.86
C ALA A 195 -14.81 6.89 40.17
N SER A 196 -13.59 6.98 39.64
CA SER A 196 -13.11 8.10 38.83
C SER A 196 -13.29 7.91 37.31
N ILE A 197 -13.88 6.80 36.87
CA ILE A 197 -14.14 6.45 35.46
C ILE A 197 -15.64 6.56 35.17
N PRO A 198 -16.08 7.54 34.32
CA PRO A 198 -17.49 7.78 34.03
C PRO A 198 -18.23 6.55 33.51
N GLY A 199 -19.44 6.33 34.03
CA GLY A 199 -20.33 5.24 33.60
C GLY A 199 -19.87 3.83 33.94
N SER A 200 -18.78 3.67 34.71
CA SER A 200 -18.30 2.36 35.14
C SER A 200 -19.17 1.75 36.25
N LYS A 201 -19.17 0.42 36.36
CA LYS A 201 -19.92 -0.38 37.36
C LYS A 201 -19.13 -1.62 37.75
N ALA A 202 -19.36 -2.15 38.96
CA ALA A 202 -18.82 -3.45 39.34
C ALA A 202 -19.61 -4.59 38.67
N SER A 203 -18.92 -5.67 38.27
CA SER A 203 -19.49 -6.87 37.63
C SER A 203 -19.32 -8.16 38.44
N GLY A 204 -18.83 -8.06 39.69
CA GLY A 204 -18.54 -9.22 40.54
C GLY A 204 -17.13 -9.78 40.34
N ASN A 205 -16.68 -10.65 41.24
CA ASN A 205 -15.35 -11.28 41.25
C ASN A 205 -14.17 -10.28 41.06
N GLY A 206 -14.33 -9.04 41.56
CA GLY A 206 -13.33 -7.97 41.42
C GLY A 206 -13.33 -7.25 40.06
N PHE A 207 -14.10 -7.72 39.07
CA PHE A 207 -14.21 -7.08 37.76
C PHE A 207 -15.12 -5.85 37.77
N TYR A 208 -14.85 -4.95 36.83
CA TYR A 208 -15.65 -3.76 36.56
C TYR A 208 -15.89 -3.65 35.05
N THR A 209 -17.02 -3.03 34.68
CA THR A 209 -17.39 -2.71 33.31
C THR A 209 -17.57 -1.22 33.09
N PHE A 210 -17.56 -0.79 31.83
CA PHE A 210 -17.80 0.58 31.37
C PHE A 210 -18.59 0.57 30.06
N PRO A 211 -19.12 1.72 29.58
CA PRO A 211 -19.78 1.77 28.27
C PRO A 211 -18.82 1.38 27.15
N CYS A 212 -19.20 0.45 26.28
CA CYS A 212 -18.35 0.05 25.15
C CYS A 212 -18.07 1.20 24.16
N THR A 213 -18.93 2.23 24.14
CA THR A 213 -18.76 3.47 23.38
C THR A 213 -17.78 4.46 24.01
N SER A 214 -17.31 4.21 25.23
CA SER A 214 -16.46 5.12 26.01
C SER A 214 -15.42 4.35 26.82
N VAL A 215 -14.63 3.52 26.12
CA VAL A 215 -13.53 2.76 26.73
C VAL A 215 -12.48 3.71 27.32
N PRO A 216 -12.07 3.55 28.59
CA PRO A 216 -11.05 4.40 29.20
C PRO A 216 -9.70 4.31 28.48
N ASN A 217 -9.14 5.46 28.12
CA ASN A 217 -7.84 5.60 27.45
C ASN A 217 -6.88 6.55 28.19
N ASN A 218 -7.25 6.94 29.41
CA ASN A 218 -6.59 7.95 30.25
C ASN A 218 -6.17 7.39 31.62
N VAL A 219 -6.24 6.07 31.81
CA VAL A 219 -5.74 5.40 33.03
C VAL A 219 -4.24 5.19 32.88
N ALA A 220 -3.44 5.63 33.84
CA ALA A 220 -1.98 5.57 33.78
C ALA A 220 -1.33 5.17 35.11
N PHE A 221 -0.15 4.55 35.02
CA PHE A 221 0.76 4.37 36.15
C PHE A 221 1.93 5.37 36.08
N SER A 222 2.43 5.84 37.21
CA SER A 222 3.64 6.67 37.28
C SER A 222 4.43 6.36 38.55
N TRP A 223 5.76 6.41 38.47
CA TRP A 223 6.69 6.09 39.57
C TRP A 223 7.68 7.23 39.86
N GLY A 224 7.35 8.46 39.46
CA GLY A 224 8.11 9.67 39.77
C GLY A 224 8.55 10.49 38.54
N GLY A 225 8.70 9.86 37.38
CA GLY A 225 8.89 10.54 36.09
C GLY A 225 7.61 10.52 35.25
N LYS A 226 7.59 9.75 34.16
CA LYS A 226 6.50 9.79 33.17
C LYS A 226 5.23 9.10 33.67
N SER A 227 4.09 9.54 33.14
CA SER A 227 2.81 8.82 33.21
C SER A 227 2.71 7.84 32.04
N TRP A 228 2.60 6.56 32.35
CA TRP A 228 2.54 5.44 31.42
C TRP A 228 1.09 4.97 31.27
N THR A 229 0.42 5.51 30.24
CA THR A 229 -1.00 5.29 29.97
C THR A 229 -1.29 3.91 29.37
N ILE A 230 -2.35 3.28 29.86
CA ILE A 230 -2.93 2.06 29.29
C ILE A 230 -3.85 2.46 28.14
N SER A 231 -3.60 1.95 26.94
CA SER A 231 -4.46 2.20 25.78
C SER A 231 -5.84 1.54 25.94
N ALA A 232 -6.87 2.12 25.31
CA ALA A 232 -8.23 1.55 25.30
C ALA A 232 -8.26 0.07 24.88
N ALA A 233 -7.43 -0.30 23.89
CA ALA A 233 -7.33 -1.68 23.40
C ALA A 233 -6.80 -2.66 24.47
N ASN A 234 -5.89 -2.23 25.35
CA ASN A 234 -5.37 -3.05 26.44
C ASN A 234 -6.18 -2.92 27.75
N MET A 235 -7.06 -1.92 27.84
CA MET A 235 -8.00 -1.72 28.94
C MET A 235 -9.31 -2.52 28.76
N ASN A 236 -9.71 -2.82 27.52
CA ASN A 236 -10.95 -3.54 27.18
C ASN A 236 -10.68 -5.04 26.98
N LEU A 237 -11.26 -5.89 27.84
CA LEU A 237 -11.19 -7.35 27.72
C LEU A 237 -12.25 -7.97 26.82
N GLY A 238 -13.25 -7.20 26.40
CA GLY A 238 -14.38 -7.67 25.59
C GLY A 238 -15.74 -7.25 26.14
N ARG A 239 -16.80 -7.69 25.47
CA ARG A 239 -18.19 -7.39 25.85
C ARG A 239 -18.70 -8.37 26.92
N GLU A 240 -19.28 -7.83 27.98
CA GLU A 240 -20.15 -8.57 28.91
C GLU A 240 -21.61 -8.54 28.41
N SER A 241 -22.02 -7.43 27.80
CA SER A 241 -23.33 -7.27 27.18
C SER A 241 -23.23 -6.39 25.92
N ALA A 242 -24.35 -6.17 25.24
CA ALA A 242 -24.41 -5.31 24.05
C ALA A 242 -23.84 -3.89 24.30
N THR A 243 -23.91 -3.37 25.53
CA THR A 243 -23.53 -1.99 25.88
C THR A 243 -22.45 -1.87 26.97
N ARG A 244 -21.98 -2.98 27.55
CA ARG A 244 -20.98 -3.03 28.63
C ARG A 244 -19.75 -3.83 28.21
N CYS A 245 -18.57 -3.23 28.42
CA CYS A 245 -17.27 -3.82 28.14
C CYS A 245 -16.48 -3.96 29.45
N VAL A 246 -15.74 -5.07 29.60
CA VAL A 246 -15.03 -5.44 30.85
C VAL A 246 -13.64 -4.80 30.89
N GLY A 247 -13.27 -4.28 32.06
CA GLY A 247 -11.98 -3.64 32.30
C GLY A 247 -10.85 -4.61 32.66
N ALA A 248 -9.63 -4.29 32.21
CA ALA A 248 -8.43 -5.08 32.44
C ALA A 248 -7.79 -4.94 33.83
N ILE A 249 -8.36 -4.10 34.70
CA ILE A 249 -7.92 -3.88 36.08
C ILE A 249 -8.94 -4.52 37.02
N VAL A 250 -8.48 -5.43 37.88
CA VAL A 250 -9.30 -6.28 38.75
C VAL A 250 -9.00 -5.99 40.22
N GLY A 251 -10.05 -5.78 41.02
CA GLY A 251 -9.96 -5.56 42.46
C GLY A 251 -9.98 -6.88 43.21
N GLN A 252 -8.80 -7.44 43.50
CA GLN A 252 -8.65 -8.73 44.18
C GLN A 252 -7.49 -8.67 45.18
N ASP A 253 -7.70 -9.20 46.38
CA ASP A 253 -6.60 -9.43 47.31
C ASP A 253 -5.88 -10.74 46.94
N LEU A 254 -4.59 -10.64 46.65
CA LEU A 254 -3.70 -11.75 46.30
C LEU A 254 -2.76 -12.13 47.45
N GLY A 255 -2.97 -11.61 48.66
CA GLY A 255 -2.08 -11.81 49.81
C GLY A 255 -0.74 -11.08 49.70
N LEU A 256 -0.58 -10.20 48.70
CA LEU A 256 0.66 -9.44 48.44
C LEU A 256 0.82 -8.21 49.34
N GLY A 257 -0.23 -7.84 50.09
CA GLY A 257 -0.26 -6.70 51.01
C GLY A 257 -1.15 -5.55 50.51
N THR A 258 -1.64 -4.74 51.45
CA THR A 258 -2.71 -3.74 51.24
C THR A 258 -2.37 -2.56 50.32
N ASN A 259 -1.12 -2.42 49.89
CA ASN A 259 -0.68 -1.42 48.90
C ASN A 259 0.13 -2.01 47.73
N VAL A 260 0.05 -3.32 47.49
CA VAL A 260 0.80 -3.99 46.42
C VAL A 260 -0.12 -4.34 45.24
N TRP A 261 0.30 -3.95 44.05
CA TRP A 261 -0.37 -4.24 42.78
C TRP A 261 0.48 -5.22 41.96
N LEU A 262 -0.16 -6.11 41.23
CA LEU A 262 0.45 -7.01 40.25
C LEU A 262 0.13 -6.49 38.86
N VAL A 263 1.15 -6.05 38.12
CA VAL A 263 1.02 -5.27 36.89
C VAL A 263 1.57 -6.09 35.72
N GLY A 264 0.66 -6.68 34.95
CA GLY A 264 1.01 -7.62 33.89
C GLY A 264 0.85 -7.10 32.46
N ASP A 265 0.58 -8.03 31.54
CA ASP A 265 0.47 -7.86 30.09
C ASP A 265 -0.35 -6.64 29.65
N SER A 266 -1.53 -6.41 30.26
CA SER A 266 -2.39 -5.25 29.95
C SER A 266 -1.71 -3.89 30.17
N PHE A 267 -0.69 -3.81 31.04
CA PHE A 267 0.19 -2.66 31.13
C PHE A 267 1.43 -2.81 30.21
N MET A 268 2.13 -3.94 30.30
CA MET A 268 3.41 -4.16 29.61
C MET A 268 3.32 -4.14 28.07
N LYS A 269 2.12 -4.30 27.48
CA LYS A 269 1.87 -4.10 26.04
C LYS A 269 1.92 -2.64 25.58
N ASN A 270 1.94 -1.66 26.51
CA ASN A 270 1.98 -0.23 26.19
C ASN A 270 3.39 0.38 26.32
N VAL A 271 4.37 -0.34 26.90
CA VAL A 271 5.71 0.15 27.22
C VAL A 271 6.80 -0.86 26.88
N TYR A 272 8.00 -0.40 26.54
CA TYR A 272 9.16 -1.28 26.47
C TYR A 272 9.64 -1.52 27.90
N SER A 273 9.59 -2.76 28.38
CA SER A 273 9.85 -3.11 29.77
C SER A 273 11.25 -3.71 29.91
N VAL A 274 12.09 -3.14 30.75
CA VAL A 274 13.50 -3.52 30.93
C VAL A 274 13.72 -3.97 32.37
N PHE A 275 14.51 -5.02 32.56
CA PHE A 275 14.78 -5.63 33.86
C PHE A 275 16.29 -5.79 34.02
N SER A 276 16.87 -5.15 35.03
CA SER A 276 18.32 -5.08 35.22
C SER A 276 18.71 -5.65 36.58
N PHE A 277 19.39 -6.80 36.56
CA PHE A 277 20.13 -7.34 37.71
C PHE A 277 21.45 -6.59 37.95
N ASP A 278 21.88 -5.72 37.03
CA ASP A 278 23.10 -4.91 37.19
C ASP A 278 22.82 -3.63 37.98
N GLN A 279 21.67 -2.99 37.72
CA GLN A 279 21.20 -1.79 38.42
C GLN A 279 20.22 -2.11 39.56
N ASN A 280 19.83 -3.37 39.72
CA ASN A 280 18.74 -3.82 40.59
C ASN A 280 17.44 -3.00 40.39
N ALA A 281 17.01 -2.87 39.13
CA ALA A 281 15.98 -1.93 38.71
C ALA A 281 15.07 -2.49 37.60
N VAL A 282 13.83 -2.01 37.56
CA VAL A 282 12.91 -2.15 36.41
C VAL A 282 12.86 -0.82 35.68
N GLY A 283 12.94 -0.84 34.36
CA GLY A 283 12.93 0.34 33.51
C GLY A 283 11.81 0.35 32.49
N PHE A 284 11.28 1.53 32.18
CA PHE A 284 10.28 1.73 31.15
C PHE A 284 10.75 2.71 30.09
N ALA A 285 10.54 2.38 28.82
CA ALA A 285 10.72 3.32 27.71
C ALA A 285 9.46 3.36 26.85
N SER A 286 9.29 4.46 26.12
CA SER A 286 8.18 4.57 25.17
C SER A 286 8.45 3.58 24.04
N LEU A 287 7.50 2.68 23.77
CA LEU A 287 7.62 1.80 22.61
C LEU A 287 7.84 2.66 21.38
N LYS A 288 8.91 2.36 20.62
CA LYS A 288 8.98 2.77 19.24
C LYS A 288 7.83 2.00 18.61
N LEU A 289 6.77 2.73 18.24
CA LEU A 289 5.56 2.14 17.69
C LEU A 289 5.99 1.04 16.75
N SER A 290 5.55 -0.20 17.05
CA SER A 290 5.82 -1.35 16.19
C SER A 290 5.54 -0.88 14.79
N PRO A 291 6.50 -0.94 13.87
CA PRO A 291 6.18 -0.54 12.54
C PRO A 291 5.07 -1.49 12.03
N TRP A 292 3.83 -0.97 11.90
CA TRP A 292 3.33 -0.69 10.55
C TRP A 292 4.56 -0.23 9.80
N ASN A 293 5.13 -1.05 8.92
CA ASN A 293 6.47 -0.74 8.46
C ASN A 293 6.42 0.61 7.72
N TRP A 294 6.71 1.70 8.45
CA TRP A 294 6.56 3.08 7.99
C TRP A 294 7.78 3.47 7.15
N ASN A 295 8.72 2.53 6.97
CA ASN A 295 9.73 2.51 5.92
C ASN A 295 9.34 1.56 4.77
N ASP A 296 8.32 0.71 4.93
CA ASP A 296 7.60 0.07 3.81
C ASP A 296 6.64 1.09 3.23
N ARG A 297 6.92 1.50 2.00
CA ARG A 297 5.94 2.30 1.26
C ARG A 297 4.65 1.49 1.02
N THR A 298 4.74 0.15 0.96
CA THR A 298 3.63 -0.77 0.71
C THR A 298 2.48 -0.68 1.73
N VAL A 299 2.76 -0.33 2.99
CA VAL A 299 1.73 -0.18 4.05
C VAL A 299 0.93 1.10 3.88
N PHE A 300 1.53 2.18 3.37
CA PHE A 300 0.84 3.44 3.06
C PHE A 300 0.01 3.39 1.77
N ILE A 301 0.27 2.41 0.90
CA ILE A 301 -0.27 2.36 -0.47
C ILE A 301 -1.57 1.55 -0.58
N ASN A 302 -1.78 0.51 0.27
CA ASN A 302 -2.82 -0.50 0.01
C ASN A 302 -3.99 -0.59 1.01
N SER A 303 -4.07 0.24 2.06
CA SER A 303 -5.12 0.08 3.10
C SER A 303 -6.30 1.06 2.95
N ARG A 304 -7.37 0.62 2.29
CA ARG A 304 -8.73 1.14 2.55
C ARG A 304 -9.30 0.54 3.84
N PRO A 305 -10.11 1.28 4.62
CA PRO A 305 -9.96 2.68 4.98
C PRO A 305 -9.29 2.82 6.37
N TRP A 306 -9.19 4.05 6.85
CA TRP A 306 -8.71 4.47 8.16
C TRP A 306 -9.37 3.72 9.33
N LYS A 307 -8.87 2.53 9.70
CA LYS A 307 -9.41 1.76 10.84
C LYS A 307 -9.17 2.49 12.18
N PRO A 308 -10.05 2.31 13.19
CA PRO A 308 -10.28 3.26 14.30
C PRO A 308 -9.18 3.28 15.38
N MET A 309 -7.93 2.97 15.03
CA MET A 309 -6.76 3.05 15.90
C MET A 309 -5.89 4.29 15.64
N PHE A 310 -6.37 5.25 14.85
CA PHE A 310 -5.84 6.62 14.87
C PHE A 310 -6.16 7.30 16.20
N PRO A 311 -5.26 8.17 16.72
CA PRO A 311 -5.49 8.84 17.98
C PRO A 311 -6.47 10.01 17.78
N MET A 312 -7.77 9.69 17.65
CA MET A 312 -8.87 10.66 17.55
C MET A 312 -8.76 11.74 18.63
N THR A 313 -8.42 11.35 19.86
CA THR A 313 -8.19 12.27 20.98
C THR A 313 -7.00 13.21 20.80
N TRP A 314 -5.97 12.84 20.04
CA TRP A 314 -4.81 13.70 19.73
C TRP A 314 -5.15 14.77 18.70
N LEU A 315 -6.04 14.45 17.75
CA LEU A 315 -6.59 15.38 16.77
C LEU A 315 -7.60 16.33 17.44
N SER A 316 -8.54 15.81 18.23
CA SER A 316 -9.52 16.63 18.96
C SER A 316 -8.84 17.56 19.98
N ALA A 317 -7.77 17.11 20.64
CA ALA A 317 -6.95 17.97 21.51
C ALA A 317 -6.18 19.08 20.76
N ARG A 318 -6.18 19.07 19.42
CA ARG A 318 -5.64 20.11 18.53
C ARG A 318 -6.74 20.88 17.79
N GLY A 319 -8.00 20.70 18.19
CA GLY A 319 -9.14 21.40 17.60
C GLY A 319 -9.64 20.80 16.28
N PHE A 320 -9.37 19.52 16.00
CA PHE A 320 -9.88 18.83 14.82
C PHE A 320 -10.54 17.50 15.18
N THR A 321 -11.83 17.36 14.92
CA THR A 321 -12.63 16.17 15.26
C THR A 321 -12.99 15.41 13.98
N PRO A 322 -12.35 14.27 13.69
CA PRO A 322 -12.70 13.46 12.53
C PRO A 322 -14.13 12.92 12.64
N TYR A 323 -14.77 12.72 11.50
CA TYR A 323 -16.14 12.23 11.43
C TYR A 323 -16.28 10.86 12.13
N PRO A 324 -17.43 10.54 12.75
CA PRO A 324 -17.67 9.20 13.28
C PRO A 324 -17.60 8.12 12.18
N LEU A 325 -16.80 7.08 12.39
CA LEU A 325 -16.70 5.93 11.49
C LEU A 325 -17.69 4.83 11.92
N VAL A 326 -18.68 4.52 11.09
CA VAL A 326 -19.71 3.50 11.33
C VAL A 326 -19.68 2.50 10.17
N ALA A 327 -19.54 1.20 10.47
CA ALA A 327 -19.46 0.14 9.46
C ALA A 327 -18.43 0.41 8.33
N GLU A 328 -17.27 0.97 8.70
CA GLU A 328 -16.17 1.38 7.78
C GLU A 328 -16.48 2.60 6.88
N LEU A 329 -17.61 3.29 7.10
CA LEU A 329 -18.03 4.51 6.39
C LEU A 329 -17.97 5.75 7.30
N TRP A 330 -17.58 6.90 6.75
CA TRP A 330 -17.50 8.17 7.48
C TRP A 330 -18.86 8.87 7.53
N VAL A 331 -19.53 8.81 8.68
CA VAL A 331 -20.84 9.46 8.91
C VAL A 331 -20.64 10.94 9.21
N SER A 332 -21.32 11.83 8.49
CA SER A 332 -21.25 13.26 8.76
C SER A 332 -21.94 13.64 10.07
N PRO A 333 -21.43 14.65 10.79
CA PRO A 333 -22.20 15.41 11.77
C PRO A 333 -23.45 16.05 11.13
N GLU A 334 -24.54 16.10 11.90
CA GLU A 334 -25.81 16.75 11.56
C GLU A 334 -25.68 18.28 11.49
N THR A 335 -24.78 18.86 12.28
CA THR A 335 -24.51 20.30 12.32
C THR A 335 -23.19 20.64 11.64
N THR A 336 -23.17 21.75 10.90
CA THR A 336 -21.96 22.39 10.38
C THR A 336 -22.07 23.90 10.56
N ALA A 337 -20.95 24.59 10.69
CA ALA A 337 -20.91 26.05 10.73
C ALA A 337 -20.75 26.63 9.32
N SER A 338 -21.45 27.73 9.04
CA SER A 338 -21.22 28.52 7.82
C SER A 338 -19.77 29.02 7.78
N ALA A 339 -19.16 28.97 6.61
CA ALA A 339 -17.74 29.26 6.41
C ALA A 339 -17.52 30.04 5.11
N SER A 340 -16.73 31.11 5.20
CA SER A 340 -16.23 31.84 4.03
C SER A 340 -15.03 31.13 3.41
N LEU A 341 -14.62 31.57 2.21
CA LEU A 341 -13.33 31.18 1.61
C LEU A 341 -12.19 31.29 2.66
N PRO A 342 -11.26 30.32 2.72
CA PRO A 342 -11.05 29.22 1.78
C PRO A 342 -11.83 27.93 2.11
N TYR A 343 -12.92 27.97 2.88
CA TYR A 343 -13.80 26.81 3.09
C TYR A 343 -14.92 26.78 2.03
N ALA A 344 -15.44 25.59 1.70
CA ALA A 344 -16.59 25.45 0.81
C ALA A 344 -17.93 25.44 1.57
N LEU A 345 -18.98 25.87 0.87
CA LEU A 345 -20.37 25.83 1.31
C LEU A 345 -20.92 24.39 1.31
N ARG A 346 -21.36 23.88 2.47
CA ARG A 346 -22.14 22.64 2.51
C ARG A 346 -23.55 22.91 2.00
N LEU A 347 -23.94 22.25 0.92
CA LEU A 347 -25.31 22.26 0.38
C LEU A 347 -26.23 21.41 1.26
N PRO A 348 -27.52 21.79 1.41
CA PRO A 348 -28.46 21.08 2.27
C PRO A 348 -28.83 19.69 1.74
N ASP A 349 -28.89 18.72 2.64
CA ASP A 349 -29.17 17.32 2.32
C ASP A 349 -30.70 17.10 2.17
N ARG A 350 -31.16 16.71 0.97
CA ARG A 350 -32.60 16.54 0.65
C ARG A 350 -33.11 15.09 0.52
N SER A 351 -32.28 14.08 0.75
CA SER A 351 -32.63 12.66 0.57
C SER A 351 -32.60 11.89 1.89
N ASP A 352 -33.65 11.10 2.15
CA ASP A 352 -33.71 10.17 3.30
C ASP A 352 -32.78 8.95 3.11
N GLU A 353 -32.31 8.69 1.89
CA GLU A 353 -31.34 7.63 1.62
C GLU A 353 -29.90 8.07 1.93
N GLN A 354 -29.29 7.40 2.91
CA GLN A 354 -27.87 7.56 3.28
C GLN A 354 -26.95 6.85 2.28
N SER A 355 -26.95 7.26 1.01
CA SER A 355 -25.94 6.81 0.05
C SER A 355 -24.63 7.56 0.33
N LEU A 356 -23.72 6.92 1.06
CA LEU A 356 -22.38 7.47 1.32
C LEU A 356 -21.54 7.40 0.05
N ASP A 357 -20.92 8.52 -0.32
CA ASP A 357 -20.05 8.57 -1.50
C ASP A 357 -18.78 7.73 -1.27
N ASN A 358 -18.77 6.54 -1.89
CA ASN A 358 -17.66 5.60 -1.87
C ASN A 358 -16.37 6.14 -2.53
N SER A 359 -16.40 7.29 -3.21
CA SER A 359 -15.23 7.93 -3.80
C SER A 359 -14.18 8.30 -2.74
N LEU A 360 -14.61 8.80 -1.58
CA LEU A 360 -13.73 9.27 -0.50
C LEU A 360 -12.97 8.13 0.21
N MET A 361 -13.41 6.88 0.07
CA MET A 361 -12.71 5.71 0.63
C MET A 361 -11.41 5.34 -0.11
N GLN A 362 -11.12 5.98 -1.24
CA GLN A 362 -9.95 5.65 -2.08
C GLN A 362 -8.73 6.54 -1.79
N LEU A 363 -8.89 7.63 -1.05
CA LEU A 363 -7.88 8.68 -0.85
C LEU A 363 -7.20 8.58 0.53
N LYS A 364 -5.98 9.12 0.63
CA LYS A 364 -5.17 9.18 1.88
C LYS A 364 -5.67 10.26 2.87
N VAL A 365 -6.98 10.47 2.93
CA VAL A 365 -7.64 11.58 3.64
C VAL A 365 -8.78 11.10 4.55
N ALA A 366 -9.07 11.88 5.59
CA ALA A 366 -10.25 11.69 6.45
C ALA A 366 -11.03 13.01 6.60
N PRO A 367 -12.37 13.00 6.48
CA PRO A 367 -13.18 14.18 6.78
C PRO A 367 -13.21 14.45 8.29
N ALA A 368 -13.18 15.73 8.66
CA ALA A 368 -13.21 16.21 10.03
C ALA A 368 -13.94 17.55 10.13
N GLN A 369 -14.23 17.99 11.35
CA GLN A 369 -14.60 19.37 11.67
C GLN A 369 -13.49 20.04 12.47
N ASP A 370 -13.31 21.34 12.26
CA ASP A 370 -12.48 22.17 13.13
C ASP A 370 -13.19 22.52 14.46
N ALA A 371 -12.52 23.27 15.32
CA ALA A 371 -13.00 23.62 16.65
C ALA A 371 -14.28 24.48 16.68
N VAL A 372 -14.68 25.06 15.54
CA VAL A 372 -15.91 25.86 15.40
C VAL A 372 -16.96 25.15 14.54
N GLY A 373 -16.75 23.89 14.18
CA GLY A 373 -17.71 23.07 13.45
C GLY A 373 -17.70 23.26 11.93
N ARG A 374 -16.65 23.86 11.37
CA ARG A 374 -16.48 23.95 9.90
C ARG A 374 -15.85 22.68 9.38
N ASP A 375 -16.34 22.19 8.25
CA ASP A 375 -15.87 20.94 7.66
C ASP A 375 -14.51 21.09 6.95
N VAL A 376 -13.62 20.14 7.19
CA VAL A 376 -12.23 20.08 6.70
C VAL A 376 -11.88 18.65 6.27
N MET A 377 -10.76 18.48 5.56
CA MET A 377 -10.13 17.18 5.31
C MET A 377 -8.75 17.11 5.98
N LEU A 378 -8.35 15.91 6.38
CA LEU A 378 -7.06 15.61 7.01
C LEU A 378 -6.26 14.67 6.10
N LYS A 379 -5.19 15.16 5.47
CA LYS A 379 -4.24 14.38 4.65
C LYS A 379 -3.05 13.94 5.50
N ILE A 380 -2.55 12.71 5.33
CA ILE A 380 -1.31 12.25 6.00
C ILE A 380 -0.14 12.34 5.03
N ILE A 381 0.96 13.00 5.43
CA ILE A 381 2.18 13.15 4.62
C ILE A 381 3.43 12.78 5.45
N SER A 382 4.43 12.17 4.80
CA SER A 382 5.76 11.94 5.39
C SER A 382 6.59 13.23 5.48
N LYS A 383 7.26 13.47 6.62
CA LYS A 383 7.98 14.74 6.89
C LYS A 383 9.23 14.96 6.04
N ASP A 384 9.80 13.89 5.48
CA ASP A 384 10.94 13.95 4.58
C ASP A 384 10.55 14.25 3.12
N SER A 385 9.26 14.22 2.79
CA SER A 385 8.76 14.42 1.43
C SER A 385 8.93 15.86 0.94
N VAL A 386 8.97 16.00 -0.39
CA VAL A 386 8.91 17.31 -1.08
C VAL A 386 7.57 18.00 -0.79
N GLU A 387 6.50 17.22 -0.83
CA GLU A 387 5.12 17.63 -0.58
C GLU A 387 4.93 18.28 0.80
N TYR A 388 5.50 17.71 1.86
CA TYR A 388 5.46 18.30 3.20
C TYR A 388 6.14 19.68 3.25
N ARG A 389 7.25 19.86 2.53
CA ARG A 389 7.92 21.17 2.40
C ARG A 389 7.06 22.17 1.60
N ILE A 390 6.40 21.72 0.54
CA ILE A 390 5.46 22.53 -0.23
C ILE A 390 4.28 22.98 0.65
N CYS A 391 3.68 22.09 1.44
CA CYS A 391 2.62 22.47 2.37
C CYS A 391 3.11 23.46 3.44
N GLN A 392 4.33 23.30 3.96
CA GLN A 392 4.91 24.26 4.91
C GLN A 392 5.11 25.66 4.29
N ASP A 393 5.48 25.73 3.03
CA ASP A 393 5.65 27.01 2.33
C ASP A 393 4.30 27.63 1.96
N LEU A 394 3.33 26.86 1.46
CA LEU A 394 1.97 27.34 1.21
C LEU A 394 1.28 27.87 2.48
N LEU A 395 1.47 27.22 3.64
CA LEU A 395 0.94 27.68 4.93
C LEU A 395 1.50 29.06 5.35
N ARG A 396 2.70 29.43 4.88
CA ARG A 396 3.37 30.69 5.21
C ARG A 396 3.02 31.84 4.26
N CYS A 397 2.39 31.54 3.12
CA CYS A 397 2.09 32.54 2.10
C CYS A 397 0.66 33.08 2.26
N ASP A 398 0.52 34.40 2.15
CA ASP A 398 -0.80 35.04 2.08
C ASP A 398 -1.41 34.79 0.70
N ILE A 399 -2.35 33.84 0.63
CA ILE A 399 -3.15 33.48 -0.55
C ILE A 399 -4.22 34.51 -0.93
N THR A 400 -4.51 35.49 -0.08
CA THR A 400 -5.45 36.57 -0.39
C THR A 400 -4.77 37.74 -1.11
N SER A 401 -3.43 37.77 -1.08
CA SER A 401 -2.63 38.72 -1.85
C SER A 401 -2.78 38.44 -3.36
N PRO A 402 -3.14 39.46 -4.18
CA PRO A 402 -3.30 39.28 -5.63
C PRO A 402 -2.05 38.75 -6.36
N GLY A 403 -0.89 38.79 -5.73
CA GLY A 403 0.40 38.31 -6.26
C GLY A 403 0.90 36.99 -5.69
N ASN A 404 0.06 36.14 -5.08
CA ASN A 404 0.46 34.82 -4.56
C ASN A 404 -0.57 33.75 -4.94
N PHE A 405 -0.13 32.69 -5.65
CA PHE A 405 -0.85 31.41 -5.80
C PHE A 405 -2.38 31.51 -6.07
N GLN A 406 -2.81 32.44 -6.93
CA GLN A 406 -4.23 32.60 -7.27
C GLN A 406 -4.81 31.29 -7.86
N GLY A 407 -5.74 30.68 -7.14
CA GLY A 407 -6.37 29.42 -7.55
C GLY A 407 -5.83 28.18 -6.81
N VAL A 408 -4.83 28.31 -5.93
CA VAL A 408 -4.39 27.22 -5.03
C VAL A 408 -5.10 27.31 -3.70
N LEU A 409 -5.60 26.19 -3.20
CA LEU A 409 -5.99 26.06 -1.80
C LEU A 409 -4.77 25.81 -0.91
N PRO A 410 -4.48 26.68 0.07
CA PRO A 410 -3.43 26.39 1.04
C PRO A 410 -3.91 25.35 2.05
N PRO A 411 -2.99 24.64 2.71
CA PRO A 411 -3.32 23.97 3.95
C PRO A 411 -3.75 24.99 5.02
N LEU A 412 -4.75 24.63 5.83
CA LEU A 412 -5.23 25.43 6.97
C LEU A 412 -4.28 25.32 8.18
N ALA A 413 -3.67 24.16 8.36
CA ALA A 413 -2.74 23.88 9.44
C ALA A 413 -1.88 22.65 9.12
N ILE A 414 -0.75 22.52 9.80
CA ILE A 414 0.08 21.32 9.80
C ILE A 414 0.20 20.83 11.24
N LEU A 415 -0.30 19.62 11.51
CA LEU A 415 -0.27 18.97 12.81
C LEU A 415 0.89 17.98 12.84
N ASP A 416 2.05 18.47 13.26
CA ASP A 416 3.25 17.64 13.40
C ASP A 416 3.09 16.59 14.50
N THR A 417 3.29 15.33 14.14
CA THR A 417 3.39 14.23 15.10
C THR A 417 4.83 14.08 15.63
N PRO A 418 5.09 13.37 16.73
CA PRO A 418 6.46 13.00 17.14
C PRO A 418 7.09 11.90 16.25
N HIS A 419 6.47 11.55 15.12
CA HIS A 419 6.94 10.54 14.17
C HIS A 419 7.34 11.17 12.83
N GLN A 420 7.71 10.34 11.85
CA GLN A 420 8.11 10.77 10.49
C GLN A 420 6.93 11.17 9.59
N PHE A 421 5.75 11.43 10.15
CA PHE A 421 4.60 11.92 9.40
C PHE A 421 3.90 13.07 10.12
N SER A 422 3.11 13.83 9.37
CA SER A 422 2.28 14.93 9.85
C SER A 422 0.90 14.84 9.22
N PHE A 423 -0.10 15.45 9.88
CA PHE A 423 -1.39 15.69 9.24
C PHE A 423 -1.37 17.08 8.64
N ILE A 424 -1.77 17.19 7.38
CA ILE A 424 -2.14 18.47 6.78
C ILE A 424 -3.64 18.62 6.94
N VAL A 425 -4.06 19.71 7.57
CA VAL A 425 -5.46 20.12 7.58
C VAL A 425 -5.71 20.94 6.33
N THR A 426 -6.74 20.60 5.59
CA THR A 426 -7.08 21.22 4.31
C THR A 426 -8.56 21.59 4.37
N PRO A 427 -9.01 22.67 3.72
CA PRO A 427 -10.45 22.96 3.72
C PRO A 427 -11.19 21.85 2.98
N ARG A 428 -12.44 21.57 3.36
CA ARG A 428 -13.28 20.64 2.61
C ARG A 428 -13.86 21.38 1.39
N TRP A 429 -13.80 20.73 0.23
CA TRP A 429 -14.36 21.23 -1.03
C TRP A 429 -15.01 20.10 -1.84
N GLY A 430 -15.81 20.45 -2.85
CA GLY A 430 -16.56 19.50 -3.68
C GLY A 430 -16.04 19.40 -5.11
N HIS A 431 -16.40 18.32 -5.79
CA HIS A 431 -16.04 18.10 -7.19
C HIS A 431 -16.72 19.13 -8.12
N ALA A 432 -16.03 19.51 -9.21
CA ALA A 432 -16.57 20.35 -10.28
C ALA A 432 -17.93 19.89 -10.87
N GLY A 433 -18.27 18.60 -10.72
CA GLY A 433 -19.53 18.02 -11.20
C GLY A 433 -19.55 17.89 -12.73
N LYS A 434 -20.74 17.71 -13.32
CA LYS A 434 -20.85 17.60 -14.78
C LYS A 434 -20.48 18.92 -15.46
N LEU A 435 -19.41 18.90 -16.24
CA LEU A 435 -18.91 20.06 -17.00
C LEU A 435 -19.82 20.41 -18.18
N ARG A 436 -20.60 19.46 -18.72
CA ARG A 436 -21.59 19.70 -19.78
C ARG A 436 -22.82 20.49 -19.35
N LEU A 437 -22.86 20.98 -18.10
CA LEU A 437 -23.97 21.76 -17.52
C LEU A 437 -23.61 23.24 -17.32
N PHE A 438 -22.59 23.75 -18.01
CA PHE A 438 -22.42 25.20 -18.15
C PHE A 438 -23.49 25.73 -19.11
N GLU A 439 -24.11 26.85 -18.76
CA GLU A 439 -25.26 27.39 -19.49
C GLU A 439 -24.85 28.52 -20.43
N THR A 440 -23.75 29.20 -20.12
CA THR A 440 -23.21 30.28 -20.95
C THR A 440 -21.75 30.04 -21.34
N VAL A 441 -21.37 30.59 -22.49
CA VAL A 441 -19.98 30.70 -22.94
C VAL A 441 -19.14 31.50 -21.93
N GLY A 442 -19.74 32.45 -21.22
CA GLY A 442 -19.10 33.21 -20.15
C GLY A 442 -18.63 32.31 -19.01
N ASP A 443 -19.46 31.35 -18.59
CA ASP A 443 -19.12 30.38 -17.55
C ASP A 443 -17.98 29.46 -18.01
N VAL A 444 -18.03 29.01 -19.28
CA VAL A 444 -16.96 28.21 -19.90
C VAL A 444 -15.65 28.98 -19.94
N ILE A 445 -15.66 30.25 -20.37
CA ILE A 445 -14.47 31.11 -20.40
C ILE A 445 -13.94 31.36 -18.99
N HIS A 446 -14.82 31.62 -18.01
CA HIS A 446 -14.42 31.81 -16.62
C HIS A 446 -13.79 30.54 -16.02
N TYR A 447 -14.38 29.38 -16.28
CA TYR A 447 -13.85 28.08 -15.89
C TYR A 447 -12.48 27.82 -16.54
N VAL A 448 -12.37 27.89 -17.87
CA VAL A 448 -11.10 27.70 -18.60
C VAL A 448 -10.03 28.68 -18.09
N ARG A 449 -10.37 29.96 -17.86
CA ARG A 449 -9.47 30.97 -17.28
C ARG A 449 -8.95 30.56 -15.90
N CYS A 450 -9.82 30.05 -15.02
CA CYS A 450 -9.39 29.61 -13.69
C CYS A 450 -8.40 28.44 -13.76
N LEU A 451 -8.56 27.54 -14.73
CA LEU A 451 -7.68 26.38 -14.90
C LEU A 451 -6.38 26.71 -15.59
N LEU A 452 -6.35 27.68 -16.50
CA LEU A 452 -5.08 28.09 -17.12
C LEU A 452 -4.17 28.89 -16.17
N LYS A 453 -4.65 29.27 -14.97
CA LYS A 453 -3.81 29.87 -13.92
C LYS A 453 -2.92 28.85 -13.21
N ASP A 454 -3.38 27.61 -13.04
CA ASP A 454 -2.63 26.52 -12.43
C ASP A 454 -3.29 25.17 -12.81
N LEU A 455 -2.51 24.15 -13.20
CA LEU A 455 -2.99 23.09 -14.10
C LEU A 455 -3.06 21.69 -13.46
N ASP A 456 -4.26 21.26 -13.02
CA ASP A 456 -4.74 19.88 -13.23
C ASP A 456 -6.28 19.84 -13.11
N HIS A 457 -6.94 19.16 -14.05
CA HIS A 457 -8.37 18.92 -14.00
C HIS A 457 -8.86 18.03 -12.85
N GLN A 458 -8.04 17.10 -12.32
CA GLN A 458 -8.48 16.20 -11.24
C GLN A 458 -8.54 16.91 -9.88
N ASN A 459 -7.67 17.90 -9.71
CA ASN A 459 -7.55 18.68 -8.49
C ASN A 459 -8.55 19.84 -8.40
N ILE A 460 -9.42 20.05 -9.42
CA ILE A 460 -10.39 21.16 -9.44
C ILE A 460 -11.54 20.90 -8.49
N LEU A 461 -11.67 21.79 -7.52
CA LEU A 461 -12.76 21.78 -6.57
C LEU A 461 -13.56 23.09 -6.67
N VAL A 462 -14.87 22.97 -6.49
CA VAL A 462 -15.82 24.09 -6.38
C VAL A 462 -16.05 24.38 -4.92
N ASN A 463 -16.25 25.67 -4.58
CA ASN A 463 -16.51 26.13 -3.22
C ASN A 463 -17.91 25.75 -2.68
N CYS A 464 -18.48 24.63 -3.15
CA CYS A 464 -19.65 23.98 -2.57
C CYS A 464 -19.52 22.45 -2.64
N TYR A 465 -20.13 21.72 -1.71
CA TYR A 465 -20.23 20.25 -1.73
C TYR A 465 -21.50 19.74 -1.03
N SER A 466 -21.85 18.47 -1.23
CA SER A 466 -22.82 17.73 -0.41
C SER A 466 -22.23 16.38 0.02
N LEU A 467 -22.95 15.67 0.88
CA LEU A 467 -22.48 14.48 1.60
C LEU A 467 -23.30 13.21 1.31
N TYR A 468 -24.56 13.36 0.91
CA TYR A 468 -25.51 12.24 0.77
C TYR A 468 -26.18 12.17 -0.60
N GLN A 469 -25.98 13.18 -1.44
CA GLN A 469 -26.54 13.23 -2.80
C GLN A 469 -25.53 12.79 -3.84
N SER A 470 -26.00 12.09 -4.86
CA SER A 470 -25.18 11.82 -6.03
C SER A 470 -24.94 13.11 -6.83
N VAL A 471 -23.88 13.13 -7.64
CA VAL A 471 -23.62 14.22 -8.61
C VAL A 471 -24.77 14.38 -9.64
N TYR A 472 -25.71 13.43 -9.69
CA TYR A 472 -26.91 13.54 -10.52
C TYR A 472 -27.99 14.41 -9.88
N ASP A 473 -28.12 14.39 -8.55
CA ASP A 473 -29.21 15.06 -7.82
C ASP A 473 -28.87 16.54 -7.55
N LEU A 474 -27.60 16.83 -7.25
CA LEU A 474 -27.05 18.16 -7.00
C LEU A 474 -27.08 19.14 -8.19
N GLN A 475 -27.59 18.71 -9.35
CA GLN A 475 -27.49 19.46 -10.59
C GLN A 475 -28.26 20.79 -10.57
N ALA A 476 -29.30 20.95 -9.74
CA ALA A 476 -30.04 22.22 -9.64
C ALA A 476 -29.27 23.23 -8.79
N GLU A 477 -28.86 22.83 -7.59
CA GLU A 477 -28.13 23.62 -6.61
C GLU A 477 -26.75 24.03 -7.15
N MET A 478 -26.02 23.13 -7.82
CA MET A 478 -24.76 23.48 -8.48
C MET A 478 -24.95 24.47 -9.64
N ARG A 479 -26.07 24.43 -10.37
CA ARG A 479 -26.37 25.43 -11.42
C ARG A 479 -26.68 26.80 -10.81
N GLU A 480 -27.44 26.83 -9.71
CA GLU A 480 -27.73 28.07 -8.99
C GLU A 480 -26.46 28.68 -8.39
N HIS A 481 -25.62 27.87 -7.72
CA HIS A 481 -24.33 28.30 -7.17
C HIS A 481 -23.39 28.85 -8.24
N ARG A 482 -23.31 28.21 -9.42
CA ARG A 482 -22.52 28.69 -10.58
C ARG A 482 -22.98 30.03 -11.15
N ARG A 483 -24.25 30.42 -10.95
CA ARG A 483 -24.77 31.75 -11.34
C ARG A 483 -24.53 32.81 -10.27
N SER A 484 -24.13 32.43 -9.06
CA SER A 484 -23.83 33.37 -7.97
C SER A 484 -22.48 34.06 -8.20
N PRO A 485 -22.28 35.30 -7.68
CA PRO A 485 -20.97 35.96 -7.69
C PRO A 485 -19.98 35.33 -6.69
N GLU A 486 -20.42 34.35 -5.90
CA GLU A 486 -19.63 33.73 -4.83
C GLU A 486 -18.85 32.50 -5.32
N ILE A 487 -19.04 32.04 -6.57
CA ILE A 487 -18.34 30.85 -7.05
C ILE A 487 -16.82 31.08 -7.16
N ALA A 488 -16.08 30.13 -6.61
CA ALA A 488 -14.64 30.02 -6.77
C ALA A 488 -14.28 28.61 -7.26
N TYR A 489 -13.39 28.57 -8.25
CA TYR A 489 -12.68 27.37 -8.69
C TYR A 489 -11.26 27.45 -8.19
N CYS A 490 -10.76 26.35 -7.65
CA CYS A 490 -9.40 26.25 -7.16
C CYS A 490 -8.91 24.81 -7.22
N LEU A 491 -7.63 24.62 -6.93
CA LEU A 491 -6.94 23.36 -6.99
C LEU A 491 -6.55 22.93 -5.59
N PHE A 492 -6.72 21.65 -5.31
CA PHE A 492 -6.10 21.02 -4.17
C PHE A 492 -5.55 19.64 -4.49
N ASP A 493 -4.23 19.49 -4.38
CA ASP A 493 -3.51 18.25 -4.66
C ASP A 493 -3.61 17.26 -3.48
N PHE A 494 -4.48 16.25 -3.62
CA PHE A 494 -4.56 15.12 -2.68
C PHE A 494 -3.57 13.99 -2.97
N ASP A 495 -2.71 14.17 -3.97
CA ASP A 495 -1.73 13.19 -4.46
C ASP A 495 -0.29 13.68 -4.24
N ARG A 496 0.56 13.74 -5.28
CA ARG A 496 2.03 13.86 -5.18
C ARG A 496 2.58 15.18 -5.75
N ALA A 497 2.77 16.16 -4.88
CA ALA A 497 3.47 17.39 -5.25
C ALA A 497 4.98 17.15 -5.53
N LEU A 498 5.47 17.77 -6.60
CA LEU A 498 6.87 17.75 -7.05
C LEU A 498 7.49 19.16 -6.98
N GLN A 499 8.81 19.21 -6.96
CA GLN A 499 9.58 20.45 -7.00
C GLN A 499 10.78 20.26 -7.92
N PHE A 500 10.90 21.12 -8.92
CA PHE A 500 12.06 21.16 -9.81
C PHE A 500 13.08 22.20 -9.33
N PRO A 501 14.36 22.07 -9.73
CA PRO A 501 15.35 23.13 -9.55
C PRO A 501 14.87 24.44 -10.21
N LEU A 502 15.15 25.54 -9.54
CA LEU A 502 14.63 26.89 -9.81
C LEU A 502 15.01 27.43 -11.20
N ASP A 503 16.16 26.98 -11.69
CA ASP A 503 16.80 27.29 -12.96
C ASP A 503 16.33 26.39 -14.12
N THR A 504 15.54 25.33 -13.85
CA THR A 504 15.08 24.41 -14.89
C THR A 504 13.96 25.04 -15.74
N PRO A 505 14.15 25.24 -17.06
CA PRO A 505 13.09 25.77 -17.91
C PRO A 505 11.91 24.80 -18.01
N LEU A 506 10.67 25.31 -17.97
CA LEU A 506 9.44 24.49 -18.04
C LEU A 506 9.45 23.46 -19.18
N ARG A 507 9.92 23.83 -20.37
CA ARG A 507 10.00 22.93 -21.55
C ARG A 507 11.07 21.84 -21.40
N SER A 508 12.07 22.03 -20.53
CA SER A 508 13.16 21.10 -20.25
C SER A 508 12.89 20.16 -19.07
N CYS A 509 11.88 20.41 -18.24
CA CYS A 509 11.48 19.53 -17.14
C CYS A 509 11.15 18.12 -17.65
N ARG A 510 11.66 17.08 -16.97
CA ARG A 510 11.41 15.67 -17.29
C ARG A 510 11.11 14.86 -16.04
N THR A 511 10.24 13.85 -16.18
CA THR A 511 9.98 12.83 -15.14
C THR A 511 9.72 11.47 -15.79
N PRO A 512 9.91 10.34 -15.10
CA PRO A 512 9.64 9.01 -15.65
C PRO A 512 8.19 8.85 -16.16
N ALA A 513 8.04 8.35 -17.38
CA ALA A 513 6.76 8.18 -18.08
C ALA A 513 5.81 7.18 -17.41
N SER A 514 6.36 6.24 -16.63
CA SER A 514 5.56 5.39 -15.74
C SER A 514 4.64 6.19 -14.82
N GLY A 515 5.03 7.40 -14.42
CA GLY A 515 4.22 8.30 -13.60
C GLY A 515 3.06 8.97 -14.34
N ALA A 516 3.08 9.04 -15.68
CA ALA A 516 1.91 9.43 -16.47
C ALA A 516 0.89 8.28 -16.52
N MET A 517 1.38 7.06 -16.76
CA MET A 517 0.54 5.85 -16.90
C MET A 517 -0.12 5.36 -15.59
N VAL A 518 0.17 5.96 -14.43
CA VAL A 518 -0.60 5.66 -13.21
C VAL A 518 -1.96 6.35 -13.24
N ALA A 519 -2.02 7.60 -13.71
CA ALA A 519 -3.23 8.39 -13.75
C ALA A 519 -4.33 7.72 -14.59
N LEU A 520 -5.55 7.60 -14.06
CA LEU A 520 -6.70 7.02 -14.78
C LEU A 520 -7.61 8.12 -15.36
N SER A 521 -7.01 9.17 -15.92
CA SER A 521 -7.78 10.24 -16.55
C SER A 521 -8.26 9.84 -17.94
N PRO A 522 -9.55 10.04 -18.28
CA PRO A 522 -10.05 9.82 -19.64
C PRO A 522 -9.60 10.89 -20.65
N TYR A 523 -8.76 11.85 -20.25
CA TYR A 523 -8.26 12.93 -21.11
C TYR A 523 -6.77 12.83 -21.43
N HIS A 524 -6.12 11.70 -21.15
CA HIS A 524 -4.69 11.53 -21.41
C HIS A 524 -4.29 11.89 -22.85
N PRO A 525 -3.24 12.70 -23.04
CA PRO A 525 -2.60 12.84 -24.34
C PRO A 525 -1.73 11.61 -24.61
N LEU A 526 -1.53 11.33 -25.89
CA LEU A 526 -0.83 10.14 -26.38
C LEU A 526 0.71 10.30 -26.34
N ASP A 527 1.20 11.32 -25.63
CA ASP A 527 2.61 11.71 -25.51
C ASP A 527 3.49 10.57 -25.02
N VAL A 528 2.98 9.81 -24.04
CA VAL A 528 3.68 8.71 -23.39
C VAL A 528 3.38 7.34 -24.03
N SER A 529 2.45 7.27 -24.98
CA SER A 529 2.05 6.02 -25.65
C SER A 529 3.17 5.37 -26.48
N PHE A 530 4.28 6.08 -26.72
CA PHE A 530 5.38 5.63 -27.59
C PHE A 530 6.52 4.94 -26.85
N GLY A 531 6.33 4.65 -25.56
CA GLY A 531 7.38 4.08 -24.72
C GLY A 531 8.51 5.07 -24.45
N GLU A 532 8.26 6.37 -24.46
CA GLU A 532 9.26 7.32 -23.95
C GLU A 532 9.58 6.96 -22.49
N SER A 533 10.86 6.96 -22.10
CA SER A 533 11.26 6.65 -20.72
C SER A 533 10.93 7.78 -19.75
N GLU A 534 10.91 9.02 -20.26
CA GLU A 534 10.59 10.25 -19.55
C GLU A 534 9.71 11.16 -20.39
N TYR A 535 8.90 12.01 -19.73
CA TYR A 535 8.03 12.99 -20.37
C TYR A 535 8.09 14.33 -19.65
N ASN A 536 7.62 15.39 -20.31
CA ASN A 536 7.44 16.71 -19.68
C ASN A 536 6.08 16.76 -18.95
N PRO A 537 6.04 16.87 -17.61
CA PRO A 537 4.77 16.90 -16.88
C PRO A 537 3.92 18.12 -17.24
N PHE A 538 4.50 19.33 -17.22
CA PHE A 538 3.77 20.56 -17.53
C PHE A 538 3.12 20.55 -18.91
N ALA A 539 3.81 20.01 -19.92
CA ALA A 539 3.23 19.89 -21.27
C ALA A 539 2.10 18.86 -21.32
N PHE A 540 2.23 17.74 -20.59
CA PHE A 540 1.22 16.70 -20.48
C PHE A 540 -0.04 17.21 -19.76
N ASP A 541 0.12 17.95 -18.65
CA ASP A 541 -0.99 18.50 -17.87
C ASP A 541 -1.79 19.54 -18.68
N VAL A 542 -1.11 20.37 -19.50
CA VAL A 542 -1.78 21.23 -20.49
C VAL A 542 -2.62 20.42 -21.46
N ALA A 543 -2.12 19.30 -21.98
CA ALA A 543 -2.84 18.53 -22.98
C ALA A 543 -3.98 17.69 -22.38
N CYS A 544 -3.86 17.21 -21.15
CA CYS A 544 -4.97 16.66 -20.37
C CYS A 544 -6.13 17.68 -20.27
N LEU A 545 -5.81 18.93 -19.92
CA LEU A 545 -6.80 20.01 -19.85
C LEU A 545 -7.36 20.39 -21.23
N GLY A 546 -6.52 20.45 -22.27
CA GLY A 546 -6.95 20.69 -23.64
C GLY A 546 -7.91 19.60 -24.15
N ASN A 547 -7.62 18.33 -23.87
CA ASN A 547 -8.48 17.19 -24.22
C ASN A 547 -9.82 17.25 -23.46
N MET A 548 -9.80 17.60 -22.17
CA MET A 548 -11.02 17.85 -21.41
C MET A 548 -11.85 18.99 -22.02
N PHE A 549 -11.21 20.10 -22.41
CA PHE A 549 -11.88 21.22 -23.05
C PHE A 549 -12.48 20.85 -24.41
N LYS A 550 -11.78 20.05 -25.23
CA LYS A 550 -12.34 19.51 -26.48
C LYS A 550 -13.56 18.63 -26.22
N LEU A 551 -13.50 17.72 -25.24
CA LEU A 551 -14.59 16.78 -24.97
C LEU A 551 -15.86 17.47 -24.44
N HIS A 552 -15.71 18.52 -23.62
CA HIS A 552 -16.87 19.16 -22.97
C HIS A 552 -17.28 20.48 -23.59
N PHE A 553 -16.37 21.26 -24.18
CA PHE A 553 -16.60 22.64 -24.62
C PHE A 553 -16.39 22.88 -26.13
N SER A 554 -16.21 21.82 -26.93
CA SER A 554 -16.20 21.93 -28.41
C SER A 554 -17.42 22.65 -28.97
N HIS A 555 -18.60 22.47 -28.38
CA HIS A 555 -19.81 23.20 -28.76
C HIS A 555 -19.71 24.72 -28.56
N ALA A 556 -18.98 25.20 -27.53
CA ALA A 556 -18.79 26.63 -27.28
C ALA A 556 -17.92 27.32 -28.35
N THR A 557 -17.22 26.55 -29.20
CA THR A 557 -16.43 27.09 -30.32
C THR A 557 -17.28 27.64 -31.46
N THR A 558 -18.60 27.42 -31.49
CA THR A 558 -19.50 28.10 -32.47
C THR A 558 -19.68 29.57 -32.10
N GLU A 559 -19.93 29.84 -30.82
CA GLU A 559 -20.20 31.17 -30.27
C GLU A 559 -18.93 31.95 -29.96
N PHE A 560 -17.84 31.24 -29.62
CA PHE A 560 -16.52 31.82 -29.38
C PHE A 560 -15.44 31.01 -30.15
N PRO A 561 -15.29 31.27 -31.46
CA PRO A 561 -14.29 30.61 -32.32
C PRO A 561 -12.88 30.51 -31.75
N MET A 562 -12.48 31.52 -30.97
CA MET A 562 -11.17 31.60 -30.31
C MET A 562 -10.91 30.54 -29.22
N LEU A 563 -11.89 29.67 -28.88
CA LEU A 563 -11.64 28.48 -28.05
C LEU A 563 -10.97 27.34 -28.83
N ALA A 564 -11.27 27.16 -30.11
CA ALA A 564 -10.70 26.07 -30.92
C ALA A 564 -9.14 26.12 -31.12
N PRO A 565 -8.48 27.28 -31.34
CA PRO A 565 -7.02 27.34 -31.55
C PRO A 565 -6.27 27.15 -30.22
N LEU A 566 -6.86 27.67 -29.14
CA LEU A 566 -6.42 27.45 -27.78
C LEU A 566 -6.42 25.94 -27.50
N PHE A 567 -7.53 25.25 -27.76
CA PHE A 567 -7.62 23.81 -27.57
C PHE A 567 -6.66 23.03 -28.48
N ASP A 568 -6.49 23.42 -29.75
CA ASP A 568 -5.56 22.77 -30.68
C ASP A 568 -4.08 22.94 -30.28
N LYS A 569 -3.63 24.12 -29.85
CA LYS A 569 -2.27 24.32 -29.34
C LYS A 569 -2.06 23.77 -27.94
N MET A 570 -3.11 23.54 -27.15
CA MET A 570 -3.00 22.78 -25.90
C MET A 570 -2.82 21.27 -26.13
N THR A 571 -3.44 20.68 -27.17
CA THR A 571 -3.37 19.22 -27.41
C THR A 571 -2.47 18.80 -28.57
N THR A 572 -1.64 19.69 -29.14
CA THR A 572 -0.76 19.31 -30.26
C THR A 572 0.23 18.23 -29.84
N HIS A 573 0.42 17.21 -30.68
CA HIS A 573 1.39 16.13 -30.45
C HIS A 573 2.85 16.59 -30.65
N PHE A 574 3.07 17.77 -31.27
CA PHE A 574 4.37 18.43 -31.27
C PHE A 574 4.59 19.15 -29.94
N ILE A 575 5.16 18.44 -28.96
CA ILE A 575 5.39 18.93 -27.57
C ILE A 575 6.15 20.27 -27.54
N SER A 576 7.07 20.49 -28.48
CA SER A 576 7.81 21.74 -28.66
C SER A 576 6.93 22.95 -29.03
N GLU A 577 5.83 22.73 -29.76
CA GLU A 577 4.88 23.76 -30.17
C GLU A 577 3.67 23.90 -29.23
N ARG A 578 3.52 23.00 -28.27
CA ARG A 578 2.43 23.04 -27.30
C ARG A 578 2.50 24.30 -26.46
N PHE A 579 1.35 24.92 -26.21
CA PHE A 579 1.26 25.98 -25.21
C PHE A 579 1.61 25.43 -23.81
N SER A 580 2.21 26.27 -23.01
CA SER A 580 2.25 26.19 -21.55
C SER A 580 1.02 26.87 -20.95
N ALA A 581 0.74 26.66 -19.65
CA ALA A 581 -0.37 27.37 -18.97
C ALA A 581 -0.36 28.89 -19.22
N PRO A 582 0.79 29.59 -19.04
CA PRO A 582 0.83 31.04 -19.23
C PRO A 582 0.56 31.47 -20.67
N GLU A 583 1.12 30.78 -21.68
CA GLU A 583 0.87 31.07 -23.10
C GLU A 583 -0.61 30.85 -23.47
N ALA A 584 -1.22 29.78 -22.94
CA ALA A 584 -2.64 29.49 -23.12
C ALA A 584 -3.53 30.54 -22.42
N LEU A 585 -3.18 30.97 -21.21
CA LEU A 585 -3.90 32.02 -20.47
C LEU A 585 -3.79 33.37 -21.18
N GLU A 586 -2.59 33.76 -21.61
CA GLU A 586 -2.36 34.98 -22.37
C GLU A 586 -3.17 35.00 -23.68
N PHE A 587 -3.20 33.86 -24.39
CA PHE A 587 -4.03 33.69 -25.58
C PHE A 587 -5.54 33.86 -25.27
N LEU A 588 -6.02 33.26 -24.18
CA LEU A 588 -7.42 33.40 -23.76
C LEU A 588 -7.78 34.85 -23.41
N GLU A 589 -6.94 35.55 -22.64
CA GLU A 589 -7.20 36.96 -22.28
C GLU A 589 -7.15 37.87 -23.52
N TYR A 590 -6.23 37.62 -24.45
CA TYR A 590 -6.21 38.31 -25.75
C TYR A 590 -7.50 38.06 -26.54
N ALA A 591 -7.97 36.81 -26.62
CA ALA A 591 -9.21 36.46 -27.28
C ALA A 591 -10.42 37.16 -26.64
N VAL A 592 -10.56 37.11 -25.32
CA VAL A 592 -11.67 37.75 -24.59
C VAL A 592 -11.67 39.27 -24.78
N LYS A 593 -10.49 39.90 -24.82
CA LYS A 593 -10.35 41.33 -25.04
C LYS A 593 -10.65 41.76 -26.49
N THR A 594 -10.46 40.89 -27.48
CA THR A 594 -10.61 41.21 -28.91
C THR A 594 -11.93 40.77 -29.53
N SER A 595 -12.64 39.79 -28.94
CA SER A 595 -13.96 39.35 -29.41
C SER A 595 -15.10 40.29 -29.02
N THR A 596 -15.35 41.31 -29.84
CA THR A 596 -16.54 42.17 -29.72
C THR A 596 -17.80 41.47 -30.26
N LYS A 597 -18.60 40.85 -29.37
CA LYS A 597 -19.90 40.19 -29.63
C LYS A 597 -19.93 39.15 -30.76
N ALA A 598 -19.96 37.86 -30.39
CA ALA A 598 -20.46 36.74 -31.20
C ALA A 598 -20.07 36.79 -32.70
N THR A 599 -18.80 37.07 -32.98
CA THR A 599 -18.22 37.00 -34.32
C THR A 599 -18.11 35.54 -34.74
N TYR A 600 -19.10 35.05 -35.49
CA TYR A 600 -19.06 33.76 -36.17
C TYR A 600 -17.77 33.57 -36.96
N TRP A 601 -17.34 32.32 -37.16
CA TRP A 601 -16.14 31.96 -37.94
C TRP A 601 -16.01 32.66 -39.30
N SER A 602 -17.12 32.97 -39.97
CA SER A 602 -17.20 33.67 -41.26
C SER A 602 -16.90 35.18 -41.19
N THR A 603 -16.81 35.76 -39.99
CA THR A 603 -16.57 37.20 -39.76
C THR A 603 -15.14 37.52 -39.32
N LEU A 604 -14.31 36.49 -39.15
CA LEU A 604 -12.88 36.63 -38.85
C LEU A 604 -12.11 37.06 -40.10
N SER A 605 -11.04 37.83 -39.94
CA SER A 605 -10.34 38.39 -41.10
C SER A 605 -9.65 37.30 -41.95
N PRO A 606 -9.50 37.47 -43.28
CA PRO A 606 -8.74 36.54 -44.12
C PRO A 606 -7.29 36.33 -43.66
N SER A 607 -6.66 37.38 -43.11
CA SER A 607 -5.35 37.30 -42.47
C SER A 607 -5.34 36.38 -41.23
N PHE A 608 -6.44 36.35 -40.47
CA PHE A 608 -6.61 35.45 -39.34
C PHE A 608 -6.67 33.99 -39.80
N HIS A 609 -7.45 33.68 -40.85
CA HIS A 609 -7.52 32.34 -41.44
C HIS A 609 -6.15 31.83 -41.94
N VAL A 610 -5.34 32.71 -42.55
CA VAL A 610 -3.96 32.35 -42.97
C VAL A 610 -3.07 32.08 -41.75
N SER A 611 -3.13 32.94 -40.72
CA SER A 611 -2.36 32.70 -39.49
C SER A 611 -2.76 31.39 -38.80
N TRP A 612 -4.04 31.03 -38.85
CA TRP A 612 -4.61 29.81 -38.29
C TRP A 612 -4.20 28.52 -38.99
N GLY A 613 -3.79 28.59 -40.26
CA GLY A 613 -3.21 27.43 -40.95
C GLY A 613 -2.02 26.83 -40.18
N ALA A 614 -1.26 27.67 -39.46
CA ALA A 614 -0.13 27.27 -38.61
C ALA A 614 -0.53 26.73 -37.21
N TYR A 615 -1.83 26.69 -36.89
CA TYR A 615 -2.36 26.17 -35.63
C TYR A 615 -3.10 24.84 -35.82
N LYS A 616 -3.38 24.46 -37.07
CA LYS A 616 -4.07 23.21 -37.41
C LYS A 616 -3.16 22.01 -37.10
N MET A 617 -3.61 21.12 -36.22
CA MET A 617 -2.82 19.94 -35.85
C MET A 617 -2.58 19.03 -37.07
N PRO A 618 -1.33 18.63 -37.37
CA PRO A 618 -1.05 17.69 -38.46
C PRO A 618 -1.70 16.31 -38.22
N PRO A 619 -1.97 15.53 -39.27
CA PRO A 619 -2.50 14.18 -39.12
C PRO A 619 -1.47 13.25 -38.48
N LEU A 620 -1.92 12.40 -37.55
CA LEU A 620 -1.08 11.35 -36.94
C LEU A 620 -0.71 10.31 -38.00
N SER A 621 0.51 9.76 -37.93
CA SER A 621 0.94 8.68 -38.81
C SER A 621 0.20 7.38 -38.50
N TRP A 622 0.04 6.48 -39.48
CA TRP A 622 -0.63 5.19 -39.25
C TRP A 622 0.08 4.33 -38.18
N THR A 623 1.40 4.45 -38.08
CA THR A 623 2.23 3.83 -37.03
C THR A 623 1.88 4.32 -35.62
N TYR A 624 1.37 5.55 -35.50
CA TYR A 624 0.96 6.16 -34.24
C TYR A 624 -0.25 5.42 -33.67
N TYR A 625 -1.29 5.23 -34.49
CA TYR A 625 -2.52 4.52 -34.11
C TYR A 625 -2.28 3.04 -33.74
N VAL A 626 -1.34 2.37 -34.40
CA VAL A 626 -1.02 0.96 -34.10
C VAL A 626 -0.29 0.83 -32.76
N LEU A 627 0.68 1.70 -32.48
CA LEU A 627 1.43 1.67 -31.22
C LEU A 627 0.54 2.04 -30.03
N ASP A 628 -0.31 3.05 -30.18
CA ASP A 628 -1.30 3.46 -29.17
C ASP A 628 -2.20 2.29 -28.75
N HIS A 629 -2.76 1.59 -29.73
CA HIS A 629 -3.62 0.41 -29.48
C HIS A 629 -2.88 -0.79 -28.86
N ILE A 630 -1.55 -0.88 -29.02
CA ILE A 630 -0.73 -1.92 -28.37
C ILE A 630 -0.48 -1.56 -26.90
N VAL A 631 -0.24 -0.28 -26.58
CA VAL A 631 0.12 0.14 -25.21
C VAL A 631 -1.08 0.31 -24.27
N ASP A 632 -2.30 0.48 -24.82
CA ASP A 632 -3.58 0.35 -24.08
C ASP A 632 -3.65 -0.96 -23.27
N TYR A 633 -2.95 -2.01 -23.72
CA TYR A 633 -2.80 -3.26 -22.98
C TYR A 633 -1.54 -3.26 -22.11
N ARG A 634 -1.70 -3.47 -20.79
CA ARG A 634 -0.61 -3.55 -19.79
C ARG A 634 0.51 -4.54 -20.17
N VAL A 635 0.22 -5.55 -21.01
CA VAL A 635 1.21 -6.50 -21.55
C VAL A 635 1.99 -5.89 -22.72
N GLY A 636 1.33 -5.18 -23.64
CA GLY A 636 1.98 -4.50 -24.76
C GLY A 636 2.94 -3.41 -24.31
N TRP A 637 2.57 -2.62 -23.28
CA TRP A 637 3.49 -1.66 -22.64
C TRP A 637 4.75 -2.32 -22.06
N LYS A 638 4.61 -3.47 -21.39
CA LYS A 638 5.74 -4.25 -20.85
C LYS A 638 6.62 -4.83 -21.96
N LEU A 639 6.03 -5.25 -23.08
CA LEU A 639 6.75 -5.75 -24.25
C LEU A 639 7.56 -4.62 -24.91
N LEU A 640 6.96 -3.45 -25.12
CA LEU A 640 7.60 -2.29 -25.74
C LEU A 640 8.81 -1.80 -24.92
N THR A 641 8.63 -1.66 -23.60
CA THR A 641 9.70 -1.26 -22.68
C THR A 641 10.79 -2.33 -22.51
N PHE A 642 10.47 -3.61 -22.67
CA PHE A 642 11.47 -4.69 -22.73
C PHE A 642 12.31 -4.59 -24.02
N LEU A 643 11.66 -4.41 -25.18
CA LEU A 643 12.34 -4.30 -26.47
C LEU A 643 13.31 -3.10 -26.51
N GLN A 644 12.91 -1.94 -25.98
CA GLN A 644 13.79 -0.76 -25.90
C GLN A 644 15.03 -0.99 -25.04
N ARG A 645 14.92 -1.72 -23.93
CA ARG A 645 16.07 -2.12 -23.10
C ARG A 645 17.03 -3.05 -23.85
N VAL A 646 16.50 -3.96 -24.67
CA VAL A 646 17.31 -4.85 -25.51
C VAL A 646 18.01 -4.10 -26.66
N VAL A 647 17.39 -3.05 -27.19
CA VAL A 647 17.93 -2.23 -28.30
C VAL A 647 18.95 -1.17 -27.83
N GLY A 648 19.16 -0.99 -26.52
CA GLY A 648 20.31 -0.26 -25.98
C GLY A 648 20.17 1.26 -25.95
N ILE A 649 18.94 1.80 -25.90
CA ILE A 649 18.69 3.23 -25.69
C ILE A 649 18.81 3.54 -24.19
N GLU A 650 20.04 3.54 -23.66
CA GLU A 650 20.33 3.92 -22.27
C GLU A 650 20.79 5.38 -22.14
N HIS A 651 20.11 6.13 -21.27
CA HIS A 651 20.74 7.16 -20.45
C HIS A 651 20.60 6.77 -18.97
N SER A 652 21.67 7.00 -18.22
CA SER A 652 22.01 6.17 -17.06
C SER A 652 21.25 6.54 -15.78
N TYR A 653 20.53 5.58 -15.21
CA TYR A 653 20.32 5.53 -13.75
C TYR A 653 20.33 4.10 -13.21
N THR A 654 21.27 3.82 -12.31
CA THR A 654 21.26 2.64 -11.45
C THR A 654 20.56 2.96 -10.11
N ASN A 655 19.88 1.96 -9.54
CA ASN A 655 19.08 2.02 -8.29
C ASN A 655 17.67 2.64 -8.39
N LEU A 656 16.74 1.91 -9.00
CA LEU A 656 15.31 2.02 -8.68
C LEU A 656 14.75 0.63 -8.36
N HIS A 657 14.51 0.37 -7.06
CA HIS A 657 13.68 -0.75 -6.63
C HIS A 657 12.22 -0.49 -7.04
N PHE A 658 11.52 -1.56 -7.41
CA PHE A 658 10.08 -1.54 -7.72
C PHE A 658 9.28 -0.81 -6.63
N ILE A 659 8.59 0.25 -7.03
CA ILE A 659 7.48 0.86 -6.30
C ILE A 659 6.41 1.11 -7.37
N GLU A 660 5.31 0.36 -7.30
CA GLU A 660 4.18 0.44 -8.22
C GLU A 660 3.02 1.19 -7.52
N PHE A 661 2.31 2.03 -8.28
CA PHE A 661 1.07 2.77 -7.94
C PHE A 661 1.14 3.90 -6.89
N ASP A 662 1.03 5.15 -7.38
CA ASP A 662 0.38 6.31 -6.75
C ASP A 662 0.17 7.39 -7.84
N HIS A 663 -0.99 8.05 -7.88
CA HIS A 663 -1.44 8.91 -9.00
C HIS A 663 -0.86 10.35 -8.96
N LEU A 664 -0.94 11.05 -10.12
CA LEU A 664 -0.78 12.48 -10.48
C LEU A 664 0.20 13.44 -9.75
N LYS A 665 0.47 14.60 -10.38
CA LYS A 665 1.59 15.49 -10.07
C LYS A 665 1.21 16.97 -10.29
N VAL A 666 1.64 17.85 -9.39
CA VAL A 666 1.73 19.31 -9.61
C VAL A 666 3.15 19.78 -9.24
N ALA A 667 3.68 20.82 -9.90
CA ALA A 667 5.06 21.26 -9.69
C ALA A 667 5.24 22.78 -9.59
N ILE A 668 5.97 23.22 -8.56
CA ILE A 668 6.16 24.65 -8.20
C ILE A 668 7.63 25.09 -8.37
N LEU A 669 7.84 26.29 -8.92
CA LEU A 669 9.16 26.95 -9.09
C LEU A 669 9.24 28.27 -8.28
N ARG A 670 10.45 28.62 -7.84
CA ARG A 670 10.88 29.90 -7.20
C ARG A 670 12.12 30.44 -7.95
N PRO A 671 12.61 31.68 -7.72
CA PRO A 671 13.83 32.19 -8.34
C PRO A 671 15.02 32.23 -7.36
N SER A 672 16.24 32.32 -7.89
CA SER A 672 17.45 32.65 -7.12
C SER A 672 17.56 34.16 -6.86
N GLN A 673 18.31 34.53 -5.82
CA GLN A 673 18.92 35.86 -5.71
C GLN A 673 20.37 35.79 -6.23
N ASP A 674 20.90 36.97 -6.59
CA ASP A 674 22.25 37.27 -7.10
C ASP A 674 22.47 37.20 -8.63
N GLU A 675 22.45 38.37 -9.28
CA GLU A 675 23.65 38.90 -9.97
C GLU A 675 23.55 40.44 -10.21
N PRO A 676 24.68 41.19 -10.25
CA PRO A 676 24.69 42.65 -10.36
C PRO A 676 24.76 43.19 -11.81
N ARG A 677 24.27 44.42 -12.02
CA ARG A 677 24.21 45.11 -13.32
C ARG A 677 25.59 45.43 -13.95
N SER A 678 25.88 44.87 -15.13
CA SER A 678 26.75 45.43 -16.20
C SER A 678 26.60 44.59 -17.49
N THR A 679 26.76 45.02 -18.75
CA THR A 679 26.77 46.36 -19.40
C THR A 679 26.15 46.26 -20.83
N ARG A 680 26.28 47.27 -21.70
CA ARG A 680 25.81 47.25 -23.11
C ARG A 680 26.83 46.66 -24.10
N GLN A 681 26.37 45.92 -25.11
CA GLN A 681 26.60 46.26 -26.54
C GLN A 681 25.61 45.53 -27.48
N SER A 682 25.61 45.90 -28.77
CA SER A 682 24.45 45.88 -29.68
C SER A 682 24.32 44.65 -30.59
N GLY A 683 23.08 44.14 -30.72
CA GLY A 683 22.66 43.23 -31.79
C GLY A 683 21.17 42.89 -31.65
N GLN A 684 20.38 43.00 -32.72
CA GLN A 684 18.92 42.83 -32.65
C GLN A 684 18.52 41.40 -32.22
N ARG A 685 17.86 41.29 -31.06
CA ARG A 685 16.90 40.22 -30.77
C ARG A 685 15.60 40.86 -30.30
N VAL A 686 14.48 40.38 -30.83
CA VAL A 686 13.14 40.75 -30.38
C VAL A 686 13.03 40.39 -28.89
N GLN A 687 12.88 41.39 -28.02
CA GLN A 687 12.64 41.16 -26.61
C GLN A 687 11.21 40.63 -26.43
N ALA A 688 11.09 39.31 -26.32
CA ALA A 688 9.90 38.68 -25.78
C ALA A 688 9.82 39.02 -24.28
N ALA A 689 9.15 40.14 -23.97
CA ALA A 689 8.78 40.51 -22.61
C ALA A 689 7.58 39.66 -22.14
N GLY A 690 7.76 38.34 -22.09
CA GLY A 690 6.79 37.39 -21.54
C GLY A 690 6.98 37.26 -20.03
N MET A 691 5.89 37.37 -19.26
CA MET A 691 5.95 37.35 -17.80
C MET A 691 6.38 35.97 -17.27
N GLN A 692 7.62 35.87 -16.77
CA GLN A 692 8.05 34.76 -15.91
C GLN A 692 7.34 34.87 -14.56
N TRP A 693 6.31 34.04 -14.35
CA TRP A 693 5.69 33.88 -13.04
C TRP A 693 6.64 33.13 -12.09
N VAL A 694 7.37 33.88 -11.27
CA VAL A 694 8.24 33.30 -10.22
C VAL A 694 7.92 33.91 -8.86
N TRP A 695 7.10 33.19 -8.09
CA TRP A 695 6.41 33.70 -6.91
C TRP A 695 7.29 33.63 -5.65
N HIS A 696 7.17 34.64 -4.77
CA HIS A 696 8.05 34.83 -3.61
C HIS A 696 7.33 34.55 -2.28
N CYS A 697 7.99 33.79 -1.41
CA CYS A 697 7.72 33.79 0.03
C CYS A 697 9.10 33.89 0.71
N SER A 698 9.36 34.97 1.45
CA SER A 698 10.73 35.38 1.80
C SER A 698 11.28 34.70 3.06
N GLN A 699 12.54 34.26 2.95
CA GLN A 699 13.49 33.83 4.00
C GLN A 699 13.35 32.42 4.62
N ALA A 700 14.29 31.54 4.25
CA ALA A 700 14.82 30.43 5.06
C ALA A 700 16.20 29.96 4.51
N PRO A 701 17.16 29.48 5.34
CA PRO A 701 18.52 29.13 4.91
C PRO A 701 18.70 27.67 4.43
N PRO A 702 19.75 27.34 3.64
CA PRO A 702 20.00 26.01 3.08
C PRO A 702 20.83 25.06 3.98
N VAL A 703 20.60 23.74 3.88
CA VAL A 703 21.41 22.68 4.54
C VAL A 703 21.64 21.50 3.58
N ARG A 704 22.80 20.83 3.69
CA ARG A 704 23.35 19.84 2.74
C ARG A 704 22.76 18.41 2.85
N GLU A 705 22.80 17.68 1.74
CA GLU A 705 22.48 16.24 1.61
C GLU A 705 23.59 15.29 2.12
N VAL A 706 23.22 14.02 2.38
CA VAL A 706 24.13 12.92 2.75
C VAL A 706 23.76 11.63 2.00
N ALA A 707 24.76 10.89 1.51
CA ALA A 707 24.61 9.74 0.60
C ALA A 707 24.29 8.38 1.28
N PRO A 708 23.71 7.39 0.56
CA PRO A 708 23.30 6.08 1.10
C PRO A 708 24.37 4.96 1.01
N ARG A 709 24.17 3.85 1.77
CA ARG A 709 24.95 2.60 1.70
C ARG A 709 24.06 1.33 1.72
N ARG A 710 24.69 0.17 1.41
CA ARG A 710 24.14 -1.03 0.75
C ARG A 710 23.17 -1.95 1.53
N VAL A 711 22.46 -2.75 0.73
CA VAL A 711 21.47 -3.82 1.02
C VAL A 711 22.10 -5.13 1.51
N TYR A 712 21.34 -5.93 2.28
CA TYR A 712 21.40 -7.41 2.27
C TYR A 712 19.98 -8.01 2.42
N ARG A 713 19.77 -9.24 1.90
CA ARG A 713 18.47 -9.90 1.66
C ARG A 713 18.60 -11.40 1.96
N THR A 714 17.67 -12.03 2.70
CA THR A 714 17.43 -13.50 2.67
C THR A 714 16.09 -13.95 3.30
N THR A 715 15.66 -15.14 2.87
CA THR A 715 14.46 -15.95 3.22
C THR A 715 14.92 -17.39 3.56
N TYR A 716 14.11 -18.41 3.92
CA TYR A 716 12.65 -18.60 4.09
C TYR A 716 12.42 -19.64 5.23
N ASN A 717 11.27 -20.36 5.30
CA ASN A 717 11.25 -21.84 5.23
C ASN A 717 9.86 -22.49 5.43
N MET A 718 9.40 -23.19 4.40
CA MET A 718 8.83 -24.56 4.46
C MET A 718 9.88 -25.54 3.91
N SER A 719 9.63 -26.85 3.86
CA SER A 719 10.60 -27.85 3.38
C SER A 719 11.05 -27.63 1.94
N SER A 720 12.35 -27.82 1.67
CA SER A 720 13.02 -27.22 0.51
C SER A 720 13.17 -28.10 -0.73
N SER A 721 12.89 -29.41 -0.66
CA SER A 721 12.88 -30.30 -1.84
C SER A 721 11.60 -30.12 -2.65
N ASP A 722 10.48 -30.49 -2.02
CA ASP A 722 9.19 -30.66 -2.69
C ASP A 722 8.64 -29.31 -3.20
N VAL A 723 8.89 -28.24 -2.44
CA VAL A 723 8.55 -26.87 -2.85
C VAL A 723 9.45 -26.37 -3.99
N ALA A 724 10.73 -26.74 -4.03
CA ALA A 724 11.62 -26.32 -5.11
C ALA A 724 11.34 -27.08 -6.41
N GLU A 725 10.96 -28.35 -6.33
CA GLU A 725 10.56 -29.18 -7.47
C GLU A 725 9.25 -28.68 -8.08
N ILE A 726 8.21 -28.46 -7.26
CA ILE A 726 6.95 -27.85 -7.71
C ILE A 726 7.15 -26.43 -8.27
N ILE A 727 8.01 -25.60 -7.66
CA ILE A 727 8.32 -24.26 -8.20
C ILE A 727 9.07 -24.36 -9.53
N ALA A 728 10.05 -25.26 -9.67
CA ALA A 728 10.79 -25.43 -10.92
C ALA A 728 9.91 -25.96 -12.05
N GLU A 729 9.01 -26.90 -11.76
CA GLU A 729 8.04 -27.44 -12.73
C GLU A 729 6.97 -26.40 -13.10
N TYR A 730 6.52 -25.58 -12.14
CA TYR A 730 5.65 -24.43 -12.39
C TYR A 730 6.35 -23.34 -13.23
N GLU A 731 7.59 -22.96 -12.90
CA GLU A 731 8.37 -21.98 -13.66
C GLU A 731 8.66 -22.48 -15.08
N SER A 732 9.02 -23.75 -15.25
CA SER A 732 9.21 -24.40 -16.56
C SER A 732 7.92 -24.39 -17.39
N SER A 733 6.80 -24.81 -16.79
CA SER A 733 5.48 -24.81 -17.43
C SER A 733 5.03 -23.40 -17.81
N PHE A 734 5.24 -22.41 -16.93
CA PHE A 734 4.90 -21.01 -17.16
C PHE A 734 5.75 -20.40 -18.28
N VAL A 735 7.07 -20.67 -18.31
CA VAL A 735 7.96 -20.22 -19.38
C VAL A 735 7.59 -20.87 -20.71
N SER A 736 7.33 -22.18 -20.73
CA SER A 736 6.87 -22.91 -21.92
C SER A 736 5.56 -22.34 -22.47
N LEU A 737 4.60 -22.03 -21.58
CA LEU A 737 3.33 -21.40 -21.92
C LEU A 737 3.51 -19.97 -22.46
N CYS A 738 4.40 -19.16 -21.86
CA CYS A 738 4.74 -17.83 -22.36
C CYS A 738 5.42 -17.86 -23.75
N CYS A 739 6.35 -18.79 -23.97
CA CYS A 739 6.98 -19.01 -25.28
C CYS A 739 5.95 -19.47 -26.34
N SER A 740 5.01 -20.32 -25.93
CA SER A 740 3.89 -20.76 -26.76
C SER A 740 2.99 -19.59 -27.16
N TYR A 741 2.58 -18.73 -26.21
CA TYR A 741 1.79 -17.53 -26.51
C TYR A 741 2.54 -16.54 -27.41
N ALA A 742 3.83 -16.31 -27.17
CA ALA A 742 4.64 -15.44 -28.02
C ALA A 742 4.71 -15.96 -29.46
N THR A 743 4.85 -17.28 -29.63
CA THR A 743 4.86 -17.96 -30.94
C THR A 743 3.50 -17.85 -31.63
N PHE A 744 2.39 -18.09 -30.91
CA PHE A 744 1.04 -17.95 -31.45
C PHE A 744 0.73 -16.51 -31.87
N VAL A 745 1.06 -15.52 -31.05
CA VAL A 745 0.87 -14.10 -31.39
C VAL A 745 1.70 -13.72 -32.62
N TYR A 746 2.93 -14.23 -32.75
CA TYR A 746 3.75 -14.01 -33.94
C TYR A 746 3.13 -14.62 -35.21
N ILE A 747 2.60 -15.85 -35.13
CA ILE A 747 1.89 -16.51 -36.25
C ILE A 747 0.62 -15.73 -36.64
N CYS A 748 -0.16 -15.26 -35.65
CA CYS A 748 -1.34 -14.43 -35.92
C CYS A 748 -0.96 -13.07 -36.52
N TYR A 749 0.16 -12.47 -36.12
CA TYR A 749 0.66 -11.22 -36.69
C TYR A 749 1.11 -11.40 -38.15
N ASP A 750 1.91 -12.42 -38.46
CA ASP A 750 2.33 -12.77 -39.83
C ASP A 750 1.13 -13.11 -40.74
N TRP A 751 0.11 -13.78 -40.18
CA TRP A 751 -1.16 -14.00 -40.87
C TRP A 751 -1.86 -12.67 -41.21
N LEU A 752 -2.03 -11.77 -40.23
CA LEU A 752 -2.70 -10.47 -40.44
C LEU A 752 -1.99 -9.59 -41.46
N LEU A 753 -0.66 -9.66 -41.56
CA LEU A 753 0.13 -8.96 -42.59
C LEU A 753 -0.16 -9.41 -44.03
N THR A 754 -0.74 -10.59 -44.23
CA THR A 754 -0.98 -11.19 -45.56
C THR A 754 -2.46 -11.52 -45.80
N LEU A 755 -3.36 -11.00 -44.96
CA LEU A 755 -4.79 -11.32 -45.02
C LEU A 755 -5.51 -10.66 -46.21
N ASP A 756 -5.08 -9.48 -46.62
CA ASP A 756 -5.60 -8.79 -47.80
C ASP A 756 -5.20 -9.50 -49.10
N GLU A 757 -3.94 -9.92 -49.22
CA GLU A 757 -3.47 -10.78 -50.31
C GLU A 757 -4.24 -12.10 -50.35
N GLU A 758 -4.44 -12.74 -49.19
CA GLU A 758 -5.24 -13.96 -49.05
C GLU A 758 -6.68 -13.78 -49.56
N ILE A 759 -7.36 -12.70 -49.15
CA ILE A 759 -8.74 -12.41 -49.57
C ILE A 759 -8.83 -12.25 -51.08
N ASN A 760 -7.87 -11.53 -51.68
CA ASN A 760 -7.81 -11.25 -53.11
C ASN A 760 -7.42 -12.48 -53.95
N LEU A 761 -6.57 -13.37 -53.43
CA LEU A 761 -6.07 -14.55 -54.14
C LEU A 761 -6.94 -15.79 -53.97
N PHE A 762 -7.56 -16.00 -52.80
CA PHE A 762 -8.24 -17.25 -52.45
C PHE A 762 -9.72 -17.11 -52.11
N TRP A 763 -10.12 -16.09 -51.33
CA TRP A 763 -11.51 -15.98 -50.85
C TRP A 763 -12.49 -15.56 -51.95
N ASN A 764 -12.09 -14.63 -52.80
CA ASN A 764 -12.91 -14.12 -53.91
C ASN A 764 -12.86 -15.01 -55.18
N ARG A 765 -12.34 -16.23 -55.10
CA ARG A 765 -12.18 -17.15 -56.24
C ARG A 765 -12.89 -18.49 -55.99
N ARG A 766 -13.16 -19.24 -57.07
CA ARG A 766 -13.72 -20.59 -56.95
C ARG A 766 -12.74 -21.52 -56.23
N VAL A 767 -13.24 -22.28 -55.27
CA VAL A 767 -12.43 -23.24 -54.48
C VAL A 767 -11.71 -24.21 -55.41
N SER A 768 -10.39 -24.27 -55.27
CA SER A 768 -9.51 -25.17 -56.03
C SER A 768 -8.71 -26.07 -55.08
N ALA A 769 -8.09 -27.13 -55.60
CA ALA A 769 -7.19 -27.96 -54.80
C ALA A 769 -6.03 -27.16 -54.18
N ALA A 770 -5.55 -26.11 -54.86
CA ALA A 770 -4.55 -25.20 -54.31
C ALA A 770 -5.11 -24.32 -53.18
N SER A 771 -6.37 -23.88 -53.29
CA SER A 771 -7.07 -23.14 -52.22
C SER A 771 -7.25 -24.01 -50.97
N ILE A 772 -7.68 -25.27 -51.15
CA ILE A 772 -7.84 -26.23 -50.04
C ILE A 772 -6.48 -26.50 -49.37
N LEU A 773 -5.42 -26.72 -50.15
CA LEU A 773 -4.07 -26.94 -49.62
C LEU A 773 -3.54 -25.72 -48.86
N TYR A 774 -3.74 -24.51 -49.40
CA TYR A 774 -3.35 -23.26 -48.75
C TYR A 774 -4.10 -23.05 -47.41
N PHE A 775 -5.43 -23.19 -47.42
CA PHE A 775 -6.23 -23.05 -46.20
C PHE A 775 -5.91 -24.12 -45.16
N ALA A 776 -5.65 -25.37 -45.58
CA ALA A 776 -5.21 -26.43 -44.66
C ALA A 776 -3.88 -26.08 -43.98
N ILE A 777 -2.87 -25.64 -44.74
CA ILE A 777 -1.56 -25.24 -44.19
C ILE A 777 -1.69 -24.06 -43.21
N ARG A 778 -2.53 -23.07 -43.55
CA ARG A 778 -2.64 -21.81 -42.80
C ARG A 778 -3.52 -21.95 -41.54
N TYR A 779 -4.69 -22.57 -41.65
CA TYR A 779 -5.66 -22.62 -40.57
C TYR A 779 -5.52 -23.81 -39.61
N LEU A 780 -4.96 -24.96 -40.03
CA LEU A 780 -4.75 -26.08 -39.11
C LEU A 780 -3.75 -25.72 -38.00
N VAL A 781 -2.72 -24.92 -38.31
CA VAL A 781 -1.78 -24.39 -37.31
C VAL A 781 -2.52 -23.53 -36.28
N ILE A 782 -3.37 -22.60 -36.72
CA ILE A 782 -4.16 -21.72 -35.85
C ILE A 782 -5.12 -22.56 -34.97
N ILE A 783 -5.82 -23.53 -35.56
CA ILE A 783 -6.75 -24.41 -34.85
C ILE A 783 -6.01 -25.24 -33.78
N PHE A 784 -4.85 -25.81 -34.10
CA PHE A 784 -4.03 -26.55 -33.14
C PHE A 784 -3.60 -25.69 -31.95
N TRP A 785 -3.12 -24.47 -32.17
CA TRP A 785 -2.75 -23.56 -31.07
C TRP A 785 -3.94 -23.12 -30.21
N ILE A 786 -5.14 -22.96 -30.81
CA ILE A 786 -6.38 -22.70 -30.07
C ILE A 786 -6.78 -23.93 -29.22
N MET A 787 -6.63 -25.13 -29.75
CA MET A 787 -6.90 -26.39 -29.02
C MET A 787 -5.85 -26.68 -27.93
N GLY A 788 -4.63 -26.16 -28.04
CA GLY A 788 -3.60 -26.26 -26.99
C GLY A 788 -3.89 -25.44 -25.72
N TYR A 789 -4.98 -24.68 -25.67
CA TYR A 789 -5.34 -23.84 -24.52
C TYR A 789 -5.96 -24.68 -23.38
N PRO A 790 -5.61 -24.46 -22.09
CA PRO A 790 -6.21 -25.17 -20.96
C PRO A 790 -7.72 -24.87 -20.84
N THR A 791 -8.56 -25.87 -21.14
CA THR A 791 -10.02 -25.73 -21.13
C THR A 791 -10.64 -26.41 -19.91
N ASN A 792 -10.66 -25.70 -18.78
CA ASN A 792 -11.22 -26.16 -17.49
C ASN A 792 -12.77 -26.37 -17.50
N ASN A 793 -13.41 -26.48 -18.66
CA ASN A 793 -14.86 -26.56 -18.84
C ASN A 793 -15.29 -27.32 -20.13
N LEU A 794 -14.59 -28.41 -20.49
CA LEU A 794 -15.03 -29.34 -21.55
C LEU A 794 -16.28 -30.15 -21.13
N ARG A 795 -17.44 -29.51 -21.09
CA ARG A 795 -18.72 -30.20 -20.86
C ARG A 795 -19.09 -31.05 -22.07
N GLY A 796 -18.92 -32.36 -21.95
CA GLY A 796 -19.46 -33.35 -22.89
C GLY A 796 -18.47 -33.98 -23.88
N VAL A 797 -17.16 -33.70 -23.75
CA VAL A 797 -16.10 -34.36 -24.53
C VAL A 797 -15.20 -35.14 -23.58
N SER A 798 -14.87 -36.40 -23.89
CA SER A 798 -13.93 -37.17 -23.06
C SER A 798 -12.50 -36.64 -23.23
N CYS A 799 -11.72 -36.72 -22.16
CA CYS A 799 -10.35 -36.22 -22.15
C CYS A 799 -9.47 -36.92 -23.21
N GLU A 800 -9.65 -38.22 -23.36
CA GLU A 800 -9.06 -39.06 -24.39
C GLU A 800 -9.42 -38.58 -25.82
N ALA A 801 -10.70 -38.31 -26.10
CA ALA A 801 -11.12 -37.81 -27.42
C ALA A 801 -10.57 -36.41 -27.73
N TYR A 802 -10.47 -35.53 -26.71
CA TYR A 802 -9.85 -34.22 -26.85
C TYR A 802 -8.37 -34.34 -27.25
N MET A 803 -7.59 -35.13 -26.51
CA MET A 803 -6.17 -35.33 -26.78
C MET A 803 -5.94 -35.99 -28.15
N TYR A 804 -6.68 -37.04 -28.52
CA TYR A 804 -6.59 -37.62 -29.86
C TYR A 804 -6.92 -36.62 -30.98
N THR A 805 -7.85 -35.68 -30.75
CA THR A 805 -8.15 -34.64 -31.75
C THR A 805 -6.98 -33.66 -31.90
N ILE A 806 -6.30 -33.29 -30.79
CA ILE A 806 -5.07 -32.49 -30.82
C ILE A 806 -3.96 -33.22 -31.61
N MET A 807 -3.71 -34.49 -31.27
CA MET A 807 -2.70 -35.34 -31.91
C MET A 807 -2.94 -35.49 -33.42
N VAL A 808 -4.18 -35.78 -33.85
CA VAL A 808 -4.54 -35.85 -35.27
C VAL A 808 -4.34 -34.50 -35.97
N THR A 809 -4.72 -33.39 -35.34
CA THR A 809 -4.51 -32.05 -35.90
C THR A 809 -3.03 -31.74 -36.06
N GLN A 810 -2.19 -32.12 -35.09
CA GLN A 810 -0.75 -31.98 -35.15
C GLN A 810 -0.12 -32.79 -36.29
N LEU A 811 -0.56 -34.02 -36.53
CA LEU A 811 -0.07 -34.81 -37.67
C LEU A 811 -0.47 -34.17 -39.01
N LEU A 812 -1.69 -33.65 -39.13
CA LEU A 812 -2.15 -32.97 -40.34
C LEU A 812 -1.33 -31.71 -40.67
N ILE A 813 -0.86 -30.96 -39.66
CA ILE A 813 0.04 -29.81 -39.84
C ILE A 813 1.32 -30.16 -40.59
N TYR A 814 1.82 -31.41 -40.50
CA TYR A 814 3.00 -31.84 -41.26
C TYR A 814 2.66 -32.45 -42.63
N VAL A 815 1.50 -33.11 -42.77
CA VAL A 815 1.06 -33.73 -44.03
C VAL A 815 0.86 -32.72 -45.16
N PHE A 816 0.21 -31.58 -44.88
CA PHE A 816 -0.09 -30.59 -45.94
C PHE A 816 1.16 -29.85 -46.46
N PRO A 817 2.11 -29.39 -45.62
CA PRO A 817 3.40 -28.87 -46.09
C PRO A 817 4.26 -29.90 -46.82
N ALA A 818 4.21 -31.18 -46.43
CA ALA A 818 4.86 -32.27 -47.18
C ALA A 818 4.26 -32.40 -48.59
N ALA A 819 2.93 -32.39 -48.71
CA ALA A 819 2.24 -32.42 -50.00
C ALA A 819 2.57 -31.19 -50.87
N PHE A 820 2.60 -29.99 -50.28
CA PHE A 820 3.00 -28.76 -50.97
C PHE A 820 4.44 -28.82 -51.48
N SER A 821 5.36 -29.32 -50.65
CA SER A 821 6.78 -29.49 -51.03
C SER A 821 6.95 -30.47 -52.19
N ALA A 822 6.24 -31.60 -52.15
CA ALA A 822 6.22 -32.58 -53.24
C ALA A 822 5.64 -32.00 -54.55
N LEU A 823 4.53 -31.25 -54.46
CA LEU A 823 3.92 -30.56 -55.60
C LEU A 823 4.85 -29.48 -56.19
N ARG A 824 5.58 -28.74 -55.35
CA ARG A 824 6.58 -27.76 -55.78
C ARG A 824 7.72 -28.44 -56.53
N VAL A 825 8.25 -29.55 -56.04
CA VAL A 825 9.29 -30.33 -56.73
C VAL A 825 8.77 -30.92 -58.04
N TYR A 826 7.56 -31.48 -58.05
CA TYR A 826 6.90 -31.97 -59.27
C TYR A 826 6.78 -30.88 -60.34
N ALA A 827 6.38 -29.66 -59.96
CA ALA A 827 6.28 -28.53 -60.86
C ALA A 827 7.64 -28.06 -61.40
N LEU A 828 8.65 -27.93 -60.52
CA LEU A 828 10.00 -27.45 -60.89
C LEU A 828 10.80 -28.46 -61.71
N THR A 829 10.60 -29.76 -61.51
CA THR A 829 11.39 -30.83 -62.15
C THR A 829 10.66 -31.45 -63.35
N ALA A 830 9.99 -30.59 -64.14
CA ALA A 830 9.29 -30.96 -65.38
C ALA A 830 8.34 -32.17 -65.24
N LYS A 831 7.61 -32.26 -64.11
CA LYS A 831 6.66 -33.34 -63.78
C LYS A 831 7.31 -34.70 -63.49
N ASN A 832 8.54 -34.75 -62.97
CA ASN A 832 9.15 -35.98 -62.47
C ASN A 832 8.42 -36.51 -61.22
N LYS A 833 7.56 -37.52 -61.42
CA LYS A 833 6.76 -38.15 -60.35
C LYS A 833 7.59 -38.89 -59.31
N ILE A 834 8.71 -39.49 -59.71
CA ILE A 834 9.55 -40.31 -58.81
C ILE A 834 10.22 -39.40 -57.78
N LEU A 835 10.82 -38.30 -58.24
CA LEU A 835 11.50 -37.35 -57.36
C LEU A 835 10.51 -36.64 -56.41
N ALA A 836 9.32 -36.30 -56.91
CA ALA A 836 8.25 -35.74 -56.07
C ALA A 836 7.76 -36.73 -55.00
N ALA A 837 7.61 -38.02 -55.35
CA ALA A 837 7.23 -39.06 -54.39
C ALA A 837 8.30 -39.29 -53.32
N ILE A 838 9.59 -39.28 -53.70
CA ILE A 838 10.71 -39.34 -52.75
C ILE A 838 10.65 -38.16 -51.77
N VAL A 839 10.50 -36.93 -52.28
CA VAL A 839 10.41 -35.74 -51.42
C VAL A 839 9.19 -35.78 -50.50
N PHE A 840 8.04 -36.30 -50.98
CA PHE A 840 6.86 -36.49 -50.13
C PHE A 840 7.15 -37.46 -48.97
N LEU A 841 7.72 -38.63 -49.26
CA LEU A 841 8.02 -39.66 -48.26
C LEU A 841 9.02 -39.17 -47.21
N PHE A 842 10.07 -38.44 -47.61
CA PHE A 842 11.01 -37.85 -46.64
C PHE A 842 10.40 -36.69 -45.85
N ALA A 843 9.56 -35.85 -46.46
CA ALA A 843 8.89 -34.75 -45.78
C ALA A 843 7.82 -35.21 -44.77
N LEU A 844 7.36 -36.47 -44.85
CA LEU A 844 6.52 -37.11 -43.84
C LEU A 844 7.30 -37.60 -42.60
N GLY A 845 8.63 -37.44 -42.54
CA GLY A 845 9.46 -37.80 -41.37
C GLY A 845 8.88 -37.37 -40.01
N PRO A 846 8.46 -36.09 -39.82
CA PRO A 846 7.82 -35.63 -38.59
C PRO A 846 6.49 -36.33 -38.26
N VAL A 847 5.72 -36.75 -39.28
CA VAL A 847 4.47 -37.51 -39.08
C VAL A 847 4.79 -38.87 -38.46
N TYR A 848 5.80 -39.57 -38.99
CA TYR A 848 6.21 -40.87 -38.45
C TYR A 848 6.79 -40.77 -37.03
N ALA A 849 7.66 -39.78 -36.79
CA ALA A 849 8.26 -39.56 -35.47
C ALA A 849 7.22 -39.21 -34.40
N ASN A 850 6.32 -38.26 -34.68
CA ASN A 850 5.28 -37.87 -33.73
C ASN A 850 4.25 -38.99 -33.53
N SER A 851 3.86 -39.72 -34.59
CA SER A 851 2.96 -40.88 -34.44
C SER A 851 3.56 -41.99 -33.57
N ALA A 852 4.89 -42.16 -33.58
CA ALA A 852 5.56 -43.10 -32.69
C ALA A 852 5.54 -42.62 -31.23
N HIS A 853 5.80 -41.33 -30.97
CA HIS A 853 5.72 -40.72 -29.63
C HIS A 853 4.31 -40.88 -29.03
N PHE A 854 3.30 -40.50 -29.81
CA PHE A 854 1.87 -40.59 -29.52
C PHE A 854 1.34 -42.00 -29.20
N ALA A 855 2.09 -43.06 -29.53
CA ALA A 855 1.71 -44.43 -29.18
C ALA A 855 2.03 -44.81 -27.72
N TRP A 856 2.86 -44.02 -27.02
CA TRP A 856 3.29 -44.25 -25.64
C TRP A 856 2.59 -43.34 -24.61
N GLU A 857 2.07 -42.20 -25.07
CA GLU A 857 1.36 -41.21 -24.26
C GLU A 857 -0.01 -41.70 -23.78
N LYS A 858 -0.37 -41.40 -22.52
CA LYS A 858 -1.71 -41.67 -21.97
C LYS A 858 -2.41 -40.39 -21.52
N PRO A 859 -3.57 -40.03 -22.11
CA PRO A 859 -4.38 -38.91 -21.65
C PRO A 859 -4.91 -39.11 -20.22
N MET A 860 -4.74 -38.10 -19.36
CA MET A 860 -5.27 -38.06 -18.00
C MET A 860 -5.95 -36.71 -17.71
N TYR A 861 -6.96 -36.69 -16.84
CA TYR A 861 -7.61 -35.47 -16.38
C TYR A 861 -7.12 -35.09 -14.98
N LEU A 862 -6.52 -33.90 -14.84
CA LEU A 862 -6.13 -33.30 -13.56
C LEU A 862 -7.11 -32.17 -13.17
N PRO A 863 -7.69 -32.17 -11.96
CA PRO A 863 -8.71 -31.19 -11.57
C PRO A 863 -8.32 -29.71 -11.67
N GLU A 864 -7.04 -29.38 -11.54
CA GLU A 864 -6.51 -28.00 -11.56
C GLU A 864 -6.05 -27.54 -12.95
N TRP A 865 -5.72 -28.49 -13.84
CA TRP A 865 -5.03 -28.23 -15.13
C TRP A 865 -5.81 -28.70 -16.36
N GLY A 866 -6.90 -29.46 -16.17
CA GLY A 866 -7.70 -30.02 -17.25
C GLY A 866 -7.09 -31.30 -17.82
N CYS A 867 -7.10 -31.44 -19.15
CA CYS A 867 -6.55 -32.61 -19.83
C CYS A 867 -5.04 -32.47 -20.06
N VAL A 868 -4.30 -33.47 -19.60
CA VAL A 868 -2.83 -33.56 -19.69
C VAL A 868 -2.41 -34.94 -20.18
N ILE A 869 -1.11 -35.10 -20.43
CA ILE A 869 -0.48 -36.37 -20.80
C ILE A 869 0.32 -36.87 -19.61
N ASP A 870 0.21 -38.16 -19.28
CA ASP A 870 1.03 -38.81 -18.25
C ASP A 870 2.25 -39.51 -18.90
N ASP A 871 3.42 -38.89 -18.75
CA ASP A 871 4.70 -39.45 -19.21
C ASP A 871 5.25 -40.54 -18.25
N ASN A 872 4.68 -40.70 -17.05
CA ASN A 872 5.19 -41.60 -16.01
C ASN A 872 4.52 -42.99 -15.99
N ALA A 873 3.73 -43.32 -17.01
CA ALA A 873 2.91 -44.51 -17.05
C ALA A 873 3.66 -45.84 -17.33
N ASP A 874 4.96 -45.95 -17.02
CA ASP A 874 5.66 -47.25 -16.89
C ASP A 874 6.92 -47.27 -15.99
N HIS A 875 6.74 -47.16 -14.66
CA HIS A 875 7.77 -47.53 -13.67
C HIS A 875 7.29 -48.48 -12.57
N ARG A 876 6.22 -49.26 -12.84
CA ARG A 876 5.80 -50.42 -12.00
C ARG A 876 5.22 -51.58 -12.80
N MET A 877 6.08 -52.31 -13.52
CA MET A 877 5.82 -53.72 -13.84
C MET A 877 7.04 -54.61 -13.52
N GLY A 878 6.89 -55.41 -12.46
CA GLY A 878 7.38 -56.79 -12.38
C GLY A 878 8.90 -57.10 -12.38
N VAL A 879 9.38 -57.53 -11.20
CA VAL A 879 10.38 -58.60 -11.01
C VAL A 879 11.79 -58.39 -11.60
N MET A 880 12.72 -57.95 -10.75
CA MET A 880 13.82 -58.78 -10.20
C MET A 880 14.36 -58.18 -8.90
#